data_AF-A0A351XJR0-F1
#
_entry.id   AF-A0A351XJR0-F1
#
_cell.length_a   1.000
_cell.length_b   1.000
_cell.length_c   1.000
_cell.angle_alpha   90.00
_cell.angle_beta   90.00
_cell.angle_gamma   90.00
#
_symmetry.space_group_name_H-M   'P 1'
#
loop_
_entity.id
_entity.type
_entity.pdbx_description
1 polymer ?
#
loop_
_entity_poly.entity_id
_entity_poly.type
_entity_poly.pdbx_seq_one_letter_code
_entity_poly.pdbx_strand_id
1 'polypeptide(L)'
;MGIIEQTNRTILFDVVNPEVFNMFNIMSDVDENSKSLTDEKVAEINNALLVHNFDEFLKKFKPTIYSYFDQERGMVYELTKPAGIPEPLVKEIVIDRSNTFLKMFISIMDSKKASGATNASFNYEKVTEMLAPHKTLKEIKKLKKDITYLENKNAEFESDSPAKQDAVLKLKSKLDKTKKYYNETASQLTLMLGMIKDNLDTAASAARKGVTEFNPALPVFNGDAEIVALEVKDNPAALLEDRKGTVSKESTGLANTAKGEIAVTAQPAKETISYKDLSVSVIEEQYNESMRALYASVGQEYDDTSSSASLSKELIVAAFTDKVPDKLVAMDINDKVELYNKYSAINTLWQKAFIRTAKLLIERILSVKAFFDQYQPKTAFMRPSLLVVNAPMTEILEEKNLDNLKKYLETVNNKSDYSNTIWFGIVPNIEYSDDSEMDIDEDTMRQFGYTGDIYTGTSIVPTPVSDLQLLLDEIKDYRIQVFFSFEASEDTTFLKLSTHGMDQYMENTEDLENTEYSRYAIPCLPNFTVIPSDKSRVVLGSKAVRGEDGKLEFSTDRDDFMKFWIYGVYIGAAYVAAGIVSAYQCPNFLSAKFGGKVKKEYPGVRFDIEAGDNALYVTTNMPKEIAGYTTETKNIINEHKYGFIFSSDKNQLNGNVINLITVYKSRCMNESKNGGFESIFRETTRTYLYRMIGALTSDYKKERIDKIFESGGKVKEWQLSPNYVNSILREGDGIEKGECNDTTYNIEINFAGVSENMELQINTD
;
A
#
# COMPACT_ATOMS: atom_id res chain seq x y z
N MET A 1 3.13 13.87 38.42
CA MET A 1 2.61 13.90 37.03
C MET A 1 1.19 14.44 37.08
N GLY A 2 0.76 15.28 36.12
CA GLY A 2 -0.54 15.97 36.24
C GLY A 2 -1.71 15.24 35.57
N ILE A 3 -1.46 14.74 34.36
CA ILE A 3 -2.36 14.11 33.39
C ILE A 3 -1.49 13.17 32.52
N ILE A 4 -2.07 12.11 31.93
CA ILE A 4 -1.39 11.28 30.92
C ILE A 4 -1.45 11.99 29.55
N GLU A 5 -0.29 12.29 28.97
CA GLU A 5 -0.20 13.19 27.79
C GLU A 5 -0.43 12.50 26.43
N GLN A 6 -0.31 11.17 26.36
CA GLN A 6 -0.50 10.38 25.14
C GLN A 6 -1.55 9.28 25.35
N THR A 7 -2.76 9.48 24.82
CA THR A 7 -3.89 8.53 24.94
C THR A 7 -4.32 7.92 23.59
N ASN A 8 -3.44 7.96 22.57
CA ASN A 8 -3.78 7.59 21.19
C ASN A 8 -2.66 6.88 20.39
N ARG A 9 -1.76 6.15 21.06
CA ARG A 9 -0.88 5.20 20.36
C ARG A 9 -1.68 3.94 20.02
N THR A 10 -1.61 3.54 18.76
CA THR A 10 -2.32 2.41 18.17
C THR A 10 -1.31 1.32 17.76
N ILE A 11 -1.65 0.04 17.91
CA ILE A 11 -0.91 -1.08 17.35
C ILE A 11 -1.64 -1.65 16.13
N LEU A 12 -0.92 -2.10 15.10
CA LEU A 12 -1.46 -2.75 13.90
C LEU A 12 -0.95 -4.19 13.83
N PHE A 13 -1.89 -5.14 13.91
CA PHE A 13 -1.67 -6.57 13.74
C PHE A 13 -1.87 -6.94 12.26
N ASP A 14 -0.91 -6.55 11.42
CA ASP A 14 -0.88 -6.85 9.99
C ASP A 14 0.58 -6.85 9.47
N VAL A 15 0.81 -7.51 8.33
CA VAL A 15 2.09 -7.55 7.62
C VAL A 15 2.09 -6.60 6.43
N VAL A 16 3.10 -5.73 6.36
CA VAL A 16 3.22 -4.69 5.33
C VAL A 16 4.37 -4.99 4.37
N ASN A 17 5.47 -5.55 4.88
CA ASN A 17 6.57 -6.07 4.07
C ASN A 17 7.32 -7.15 4.87
N PRO A 18 7.20 -8.45 4.51
CA PRO A 18 7.89 -9.55 5.21
C PRO A 18 9.42 -9.42 5.26
N GLU A 19 10.04 -8.72 4.31
CA GLU A 19 11.50 -8.53 4.25
C GLU A 19 12.01 -7.44 5.21
N VAL A 20 11.13 -6.78 5.98
CA VAL A 20 11.48 -5.82 7.03
C VAL A 20 11.26 -6.46 8.38
N PHE A 21 12.28 -6.44 9.26
CA PHE A 21 12.22 -7.06 10.58
C PHE A 21 10.95 -6.69 11.35
N ASN A 22 10.21 -7.72 11.77
CA ASN A 22 9.00 -7.62 12.57
C ASN A 22 9.33 -7.48 14.07
N MET A 23 8.30 -7.34 14.91
CA MET A 23 8.46 -7.20 16.37
C MET A 23 9.25 -8.36 16.99
N PHE A 24 9.00 -9.59 16.55
CA PHE A 24 9.56 -10.81 17.13
C PHE A 24 11.02 -11.01 16.72
N ASN A 25 11.41 -10.61 15.51
CA ASN A 25 12.81 -10.61 15.09
C ASN A 25 13.66 -9.67 15.98
N ILE A 26 13.14 -8.48 16.28
CA ILE A 26 13.80 -7.47 17.14
C ILE A 26 13.88 -7.94 18.60
N MET A 27 12.97 -8.83 19.03
CA MET A 27 12.92 -9.42 20.37
C MET A 27 13.60 -10.79 20.47
N SER A 28 14.32 -11.24 19.43
CA SER A 28 14.97 -12.57 19.39
C SER A 28 16.11 -12.76 20.41
N ASP A 29 16.59 -11.68 21.01
CA ASP A 29 17.62 -11.63 22.07
C ASP A 29 17.04 -11.45 23.49
N VAL A 30 15.72 -11.38 23.64
CA VAL A 30 15.03 -11.22 24.92
C VAL A 30 14.98 -12.55 25.67
N ASP A 31 15.34 -12.54 26.95
CA ASP A 31 15.27 -13.73 27.81
C ASP A 31 13.82 -14.28 27.87
N GLU A 32 13.70 -15.58 27.58
CA GLU A 32 12.44 -16.32 27.63
C GLU A 32 11.81 -16.26 29.03
N ASN A 33 12.63 -16.14 30.08
CA ASN A 33 12.21 -16.04 31.49
C ASN A 33 11.86 -14.60 31.94
N SER A 34 12.18 -13.57 31.15
CA SER A 34 11.89 -12.18 31.54
C SER A 34 10.41 -11.85 31.40
N LYS A 35 9.83 -11.20 32.41
CA LYS A 35 8.44 -10.71 32.38
C LYS A 35 8.27 -9.35 31.70
N SER A 36 9.36 -8.65 31.36
CA SER A 36 9.33 -7.32 30.75
C SER A 36 10.59 -7.01 29.95
N LEU A 37 10.56 -5.92 29.19
CA LEU A 37 11.68 -5.44 28.36
C LEU A 37 12.39 -4.26 29.02
N THR A 38 13.67 -4.09 28.68
CA THR A 38 14.42 -2.88 29.03
C THR A 38 13.95 -1.69 28.20
N ASP A 39 14.18 -0.49 28.69
CA ASP A 39 13.73 0.73 28.02
C ASP A 39 14.52 0.96 26.70
N GLU A 40 15.74 0.43 26.58
CA GLU A 40 16.51 0.38 25.33
C GLU A 40 15.83 -0.52 24.27
N LYS A 41 15.35 -1.71 24.66
CA LYS A 41 14.65 -2.62 23.72
C LYS A 41 13.30 -2.04 23.28
N VAL A 42 12.59 -1.35 24.18
CA VAL A 42 11.39 -0.57 23.82
C VAL A 42 11.74 0.58 22.86
N ALA A 43 12.87 1.27 23.06
CA ALA A 43 13.34 2.30 22.14
C ALA A 43 13.75 1.73 20.77
N GLU A 44 14.36 0.54 20.71
CA GLU A 44 14.69 -0.17 19.48
C GLU A 44 13.44 -0.54 18.67
N ILE A 45 12.45 -1.17 19.32
CA ILE A 45 11.13 -1.48 18.74
C ILE A 45 10.46 -0.21 18.20
N ASN A 46 10.45 0.88 18.96
CA ASN A 46 9.88 2.16 18.49
C ASN A 46 10.67 2.75 17.30
N ASN A 47 12.00 2.68 17.30
CA ASN A 47 12.83 3.17 16.21
C ASN A 47 12.54 2.44 14.90
N ALA A 48 12.37 1.11 14.95
CA ALA A 48 12.06 0.29 13.79
C ALA A 48 10.58 0.36 13.35
N LEU A 49 9.62 0.27 14.29
CA LEU A 49 8.23 -0.08 13.98
C LEU A 49 7.18 1.00 14.28
N LEU A 50 7.48 1.96 15.18
CA LEU A 50 6.54 3.06 15.49
C LEU A 50 6.61 4.15 14.43
N VAL A 51 5.47 4.59 13.89
CA VAL A 51 5.39 5.66 12.89
C VAL A 51 4.34 6.70 13.25
N HIS A 52 4.64 7.96 12.99
CA HIS A 52 3.82 9.11 13.40
C HIS A 52 3.08 9.76 12.21
N ASN A 53 3.33 9.28 11.00
CA ASN A 53 2.76 9.79 9.76
C ASN A 53 2.99 8.81 8.59
N PHE A 54 2.23 9.02 7.52
CA PHE A 54 2.27 8.20 6.30
C PHE A 54 3.64 8.21 5.57
N ASP A 55 4.42 9.29 5.66
CA ASP A 55 5.73 9.36 5.00
C ASP A 55 6.82 8.60 5.76
N GLU A 56 6.72 8.58 7.09
CA GLU A 56 7.55 7.74 7.95
C GLU A 56 7.21 6.24 7.73
N PHE A 57 5.93 5.91 7.59
CA PHE A 57 5.45 4.57 7.23
C PHE A 57 6.06 4.07 5.90
N LEU A 58 5.89 4.81 4.80
CA LEU A 58 6.47 4.43 3.50
C LEU A 58 8.00 4.30 3.56
N LYS A 59 8.67 5.11 4.39
CA LYS A 59 10.14 5.08 4.54
C LYS A 59 10.64 3.89 5.35
N LYS A 60 9.96 3.51 6.44
CA LYS A 60 10.40 2.40 7.31
C LYS A 60 10.07 1.04 6.68
N PHE A 61 8.82 0.81 6.30
CA PHE A 61 8.35 -0.50 5.82
C PHE A 61 8.62 -0.76 4.34
N LYS A 62 8.91 0.29 3.55
CA LYS A 62 9.20 0.21 2.10
C LYS A 62 8.30 -0.83 1.39
N PRO A 63 6.97 -0.67 1.34
CA PRO A 63 6.08 -1.67 0.75
C PRO A 63 6.54 -2.03 -0.66
N THR A 64 6.83 -3.30 -0.93
CA THR A 64 7.52 -3.74 -2.16
C THR A 64 6.75 -4.86 -2.83
N ILE A 65 6.78 -4.86 -4.17
CA ILE A 65 6.32 -5.96 -5.02
C ILE A 65 7.55 -6.51 -5.74
N TYR A 66 7.74 -7.81 -5.70
CA TYR A 66 8.81 -8.49 -6.42
C TYR A 66 8.30 -8.91 -7.78
N SER A 67 9.12 -8.80 -8.83
CA SER A 67 8.76 -9.27 -10.17
C SER A 67 9.91 -9.99 -10.85
N TYR A 68 9.61 -11.10 -11.50
CA TYR A 68 10.57 -11.91 -12.26
C TYR A 68 9.90 -12.47 -13.52
N PHE A 69 10.70 -13.02 -14.43
CA PHE A 69 10.19 -13.68 -15.63
C PHE A 69 10.22 -15.20 -15.46
N ASP A 70 9.03 -15.80 -15.44
CA ASP A 70 8.78 -17.23 -15.53
C ASP A 70 8.55 -17.62 -17.00
N GLN A 71 8.92 -18.85 -17.36
CA GLN A 71 8.92 -19.33 -18.75
C GLN A 71 7.54 -19.79 -19.21
N GLU A 72 6.79 -20.45 -18.33
CA GLU A 72 5.44 -20.97 -18.57
C GLU A 72 4.40 -19.88 -18.30
N ARG A 73 4.65 -19.03 -17.28
CA ARG A 73 3.69 -18.06 -16.74
C ARG A 73 3.94 -16.61 -17.19
N GLY A 74 5.11 -16.32 -17.76
CA GLY A 74 5.53 -14.97 -18.16
C GLY A 74 5.96 -14.08 -16.99
N MET A 75 5.67 -12.78 -17.03
CA MET A 75 5.99 -11.89 -15.89
C MET A 75 5.13 -12.21 -14.67
N VAL A 76 5.76 -12.73 -13.61
CA VAL A 76 5.15 -13.00 -12.31
C VAL A 76 5.39 -11.81 -11.36
N TYR A 77 4.44 -11.58 -10.44
CA TYR A 77 4.48 -10.49 -9.46
C TYR A 77 4.03 -11.00 -8.08
N GLU A 78 4.85 -10.84 -7.06
CA GLU A 78 4.63 -11.38 -5.71
C GLU A 78 4.85 -10.33 -4.60
N LEU A 79 4.30 -10.57 -3.40
CA LEU A 79 4.45 -9.69 -2.23
C LEU A 79 5.63 -10.07 -1.30
N THR A 80 6.11 -11.31 -1.43
CA THR A 80 7.30 -11.87 -0.78
C THR A 80 8.44 -11.95 -1.78
N LYS A 81 9.69 -11.98 -1.31
CA LYS A 81 10.83 -12.26 -2.19
C LYS A 81 10.80 -13.75 -2.63
N PRO A 82 10.82 -14.05 -3.94
CA PRO A 82 10.72 -15.43 -4.42
C PRO A 82 11.94 -16.26 -4.01
N ALA A 83 11.70 -17.41 -3.37
CA ALA A 83 12.75 -18.32 -2.94
C ALA A 83 13.39 -19.06 -4.14
N GLY A 84 14.70 -19.31 -4.06
CA GLY A 84 15.44 -20.08 -5.08
C GLY A 84 15.80 -19.32 -6.37
N ILE A 85 15.20 -18.15 -6.63
CA ILE A 85 15.52 -17.34 -7.82
C ILE A 85 16.77 -16.47 -7.54
N PRO A 86 17.80 -16.48 -8.41
CA PRO A 86 18.97 -15.60 -8.28
C PRO A 86 18.59 -14.11 -8.23
N GLU A 87 19.13 -13.37 -7.26
CA GLU A 87 18.78 -11.96 -7.02
C GLU A 87 18.84 -11.04 -8.26
N PRO A 88 19.80 -11.17 -9.21
CA PRO A 88 19.82 -10.31 -10.40
C PRO A 88 18.61 -10.50 -11.37
N LEU A 89 17.84 -11.58 -11.21
CA LEU A 89 16.63 -11.87 -11.98
C LEU A 89 15.35 -11.40 -11.27
N VAL A 90 15.44 -11.05 -9.98
CA VAL A 90 14.33 -10.57 -9.16
C VAL A 90 14.39 -9.04 -9.09
N LYS A 91 13.37 -8.37 -9.63
CA LYS A 91 13.26 -6.91 -9.56
C LYS A 91 12.36 -6.47 -8.40
N GLU A 92 12.87 -5.57 -7.57
CA GLU A 92 12.09 -4.87 -6.55
C GLU A 92 11.32 -3.67 -7.13
N ILE A 93 10.02 -3.59 -6.83
CA ILE A 93 9.14 -2.48 -7.18
C ILE A 93 8.60 -1.86 -5.88
N VAL A 94 9.35 -0.92 -5.32
CA VAL A 94 8.95 -0.20 -4.10
C VAL A 94 7.78 0.76 -4.39
N ILE A 95 6.74 0.69 -3.58
CA ILE A 95 5.51 1.50 -3.68
C ILE A 95 5.62 2.74 -2.79
N ASP A 96 6.35 3.75 -3.28
CA ASP A 96 6.61 5.00 -2.58
C ASP A 96 5.76 6.18 -3.10
N ARG A 97 6.01 7.40 -2.59
CA ARG A 97 5.40 8.64 -3.12
C ARG A 97 5.79 8.98 -4.57
N SER A 98 6.80 8.35 -5.16
CA SER A 98 7.15 8.50 -6.59
C SER A 98 6.30 7.60 -7.50
N ASN A 99 5.84 6.46 -6.99
CA ASN A 99 5.07 5.44 -7.72
C ASN A 99 3.80 6.01 -8.40
N THR A 100 3.59 5.71 -9.68
CA THR A 100 2.45 6.23 -10.46
C THR A 100 1.12 5.60 -10.05
N PHE A 101 1.12 4.33 -9.63
CA PHE A 101 -0.09 3.59 -9.27
C PHE A 101 -0.67 4.16 -7.96
N LEU A 102 0.14 4.28 -6.90
CA LEU A 102 -0.27 4.92 -5.63
C LEU A 102 -0.75 6.36 -5.83
N LYS A 103 -0.06 7.16 -6.67
CA LYS A 103 -0.50 8.53 -7.02
C LYS A 103 -1.89 8.58 -7.64
N MET A 104 -2.28 7.59 -8.45
CA MET A 104 -3.61 7.54 -9.06
C MET A 104 -4.70 7.44 -7.97
N PHE A 105 -4.60 6.47 -7.06
CA PHE A 105 -5.61 6.28 -6.02
C PHE A 105 -5.73 7.49 -5.08
N ILE A 106 -4.60 8.08 -4.68
CA ILE A 106 -4.60 9.33 -3.89
C ILE A 106 -5.30 10.46 -4.67
N SER A 107 -5.01 10.60 -5.97
CA SER A 107 -5.67 11.57 -6.86
C SER A 107 -7.17 11.33 -7.00
N ILE A 108 -7.62 10.06 -7.02
CA ILE A 108 -9.05 9.69 -7.01
C ILE A 108 -9.70 10.12 -5.69
N MET A 109 -9.13 9.74 -4.54
CA MET A 109 -9.64 10.10 -3.21
C MET A 109 -9.77 11.62 -3.05
N ASP A 110 -8.70 12.36 -3.38
CA ASP A 110 -8.66 13.82 -3.26
C ASP A 110 -9.64 14.51 -4.23
N SER A 111 -9.80 13.99 -5.46
CA SER A 111 -10.76 14.52 -6.43
C SER A 111 -12.22 14.24 -6.04
N LYS A 112 -12.50 13.03 -5.54
CA LYS A 112 -13.83 12.61 -5.03
C LYS A 112 -14.22 13.47 -3.82
N LYS A 113 -13.26 13.74 -2.92
CA LYS A 113 -13.40 14.63 -1.77
C LYS A 113 -13.59 16.10 -2.13
N ALA A 114 -12.86 16.61 -3.12
CA ALA A 114 -13.00 17.99 -3.58
C ALA A 114 -14.32 18.25 -4.34
N SER A 115 -14.85 17.23 -5.04
CA SER A 115 -16.12 17.31 -5.77
C SER A 115 -17.36 17.00 -4.92
N GLY A 116 -17.22 16.22 -3.83
CA GLY A 116 -18.34 15.73 -3.05
C GLY A 116 -19.23 14.71 -3.78
N ALA A 117 -18.71 14.12 -4.87
CA ALA A 117 -19.43 13.13 -5.68
C ALA A 117 -19.49 11.76 -4.99
N THR A 118 -20.54 10.99 -5.30
CA THR A 118 -20.72 9.61 -4.83
C THR A 118 -20.05 8.62 -5.77
N ASN A 119 -19.92 7.34 -5.37
CA ASN A 119 -19.45 6.25 -6.24
C ASN A 119 -20.33 6.13 -7.51
N ALA A 120 -21.60 6.50 -7.41
CA ALA A 120 -22.53 6.56 -8.52
C ALA A 120 -22.18 7.64 -9.56
N SER A 121 -21.78 8.85 -9.13
CA SER A 121 -21.64 10.04 -9.99
C SER A 121 -20.21 10.48 -10.31
N PHE A 122 -19.19 9.92 -9.66
CA PHE A 122 -17.79 10.24 -9.95
C PHE A 122 -17.32 9.65 -11.30
N ASN A 123 -16.55 10.43 -12.07
CA ASN A 123 -15.96 9.95 -13.34
C ASN A 123 -14.59 9.33 -13.08
N TYR A 124 -14.56 8.00 -13.02
CA TYR A 124 -13.34 7.22 -12.82
C TYR A 124 -12.46 7.13 -14.07
N GLU A 125 -13.06 7.04 -15.27
CA GLU A 125 -12.35 6.83 -16.55
C GLU A 125 -11.27 7.88 -16.80
N LYS A 126 -11.59 9.16 -16.55
CA LYS A 126 -10.65 10.28 -16.71
C LYS A 126 -9.42 10.18 -15.78
N VAL A 127 -9.49 9.39 -14.71
CA VAL A 127 -8.38 9.20 -13.77
C VAL A 127 -7.69 7.85 -14.01
N THR A 128 -8.40 6.79 -14.41
CA THR A 128 -7.78 5.53 -14.83
C THR A 128 -6.97 5.67 -16.13
N GLU A 129 -7.31 6.64 -16.99
CA GLU A 129 -6.47 7.12 -18.11
C GLU A 129 -5.02 7.45 -17.69
N MET A 130 -4.75 7.79 -16.42
CA MET A 130 -3.39 8.09 -15.93
C MET A 130 -2.44 6.88 -15.93
N LEU A 131 -2.98 5.66 -16.06
CA LEU A 131 -2.22 4.41 -16.18
C LEU A 131 -1.94 4.01 -17.65
N ALA A 132 -2.70 4.54 -18.60
CA ALA A 132 -2.62 4.09 -19.98
C ALA A 132 -1.23 4.41 -20.61
N PRO A 133 -0.69 3.53 -21.50
CA PRO A 133 0.68 3.62 -22.02
C PRO A 133 1.03 4.98 -22.64
N HIS A 134 0.01 5.67 -23.15
CA HIS A 134 0.12 7.00 -23.75
C HIS A 134 0.88 8.01 -22.85
N LYS A 135 0.83 7.88 -21.51
CA LYS A 135 1.55 8.76 -20.58
C LYS A 135 3.05 8.50 -20.61
N THR A 136 3.46 7.23 -20.51
CA THR A 136 4.85 6.79 -20.66
C THR A 136 5.39 7.21 -22.03
N LEU A 137 4.60 7.05 -23.09
CA LEU A 137 4.96 7.50 -24.43
C LEU A 137 5.08 9.03 -24.56
N LYS A 138 4.28 9.82 -23.85
CA LYS A 138 4.46 11.28 -23.74
C LYS A 138 5.78 11.64 -23.03
N GLU A 139 6.18 10.90 -22.00
CA GLU A 139 7.47 11.09 -21.31
C GLU A 139 8.67 10.71 -22.22
N ILE A 140 8.57 9.60 -22.96
CA ILE A 140 9.57 9.16 -23.94
C ILE A 140 9.72 10.20 -25.07
N LYS A 141 8.61 10.65 -25.67
CA LYS A 141 8.61 11.68 -26.72
C LYS A 141 9.14 13.03 -26.22
N LYS A 142 8.99 13.34 -24.93
CA LYS A 142 9.66 14.50 -24.31
C LYS A 142 11.15 14.26 -24.14
N LEU A 143 11.57 13.08 -23.66
CA LEU A 143 12.99 12.76 -23.47
C LEU A 143 13.77 12.76 -24.79
N LYS A 144 13.20 12.20 -25.87
CA LYS A 144 13.74 12.31 -27.24
C LYS A 144 13.94 13.77 -27.65
N LYS A 145 12.93 14.63 -27.49
CA LYS A 145 13.06 16.07 -27.79
C LYS A 145 14.12 16.77 -26.94
N ASP A 146 14.22 16.44 -25.65
CA ASP A 146 15.26 16.97 -24.76
C ASP A 146 16.67 16.52 -25.21
N ILE A 147 16.82 15.28 -25.70
CA ILE A 147 18.06 14.74 -26.27
C ILE A 147 18.40 15.47 -27.58
N THR A 148 17.50 15.49 -28.57
CA THR A 148 17.75 16.14 -29.88
C THR A 148 18.07 17.64 -29.76
N TYR A 149 17.44 18.35 -28.81
CA TYR A 149 17.80 19.74 -28.52
C TYR A 149 19.23 19.87 -27.99
N LEU A 150 19.66 18.97 -27.09
CA LEU A 150 21.01 18.98 -26.54
C LEU A 150 22.06 18.48 -27.54
N GLU A 151 21.74 17.55 -28.43
CA GLU A 151 22.62 17.14 -29.54
C GLU A 151 22.96 18.33 -30.44
N ASN A 152 21.93 19.01 -30.95
CA ASN A 152 22.09 20.18 -31.82
C ASN A 152 22.88 21.29 -31.09
N LYS A 153 22.53 21.59 -29.83
CA LYS A 153 23.22 22.59 -29.02
C LYS A 153 24.68 22.23 -28.71
N ASN A 154 25.02 20.96 -28.58
CA ASN A 154 26.41 20.54 -28.40
C ASN A 154 27.23 20.66 -29.70
N ALA A 155 26.59 20.50 -30.86
CA ALA A 155 27.20 20.73 -32.18
C ALA A 155 27.44 22.22 -32.48
N GLU A 156 26.65 23.14 -31.92
CA GLU A 156 26.82 24.60 -32.06
C GLU A 156 28.13 25.15 -31.41
N PHE A 157 28.79 24.39 -30.53
CA PHE A 157 30.00 24.86 -29.84
C PHE A 157 31.30 24.44 -30.56
N GLU A 158 31.93 25.39 -31.27
CA GLU A 158 33.19 25.17 -31.99
C GLU A 158 34.41 24.85 -31.10
N SER A 159 34.37 25.19 -29.80
CA SER A 159 35.49 25.02 -28.86
C SER A 159 35.06 24.44 -27.51
N ASP A 160 36.03 23.86 -26.78
CA ASP A 160 35.82 23.26 -25.45
C ASP A 160 35.65 24.34 -24.37
N SER A 161 34.45 24.94 -24.36
CA SER A 161 34.04 25.96 -23.40
C SER A 161 33.33 25.34 -22.19
N PRO A 162 33.28 26.02 -21.03
CA PRO A 162 32.48 25.57 -19.89
C PRO A 162 30.98 25.37 -20.23
N ALA A 163 30.46 26.11 -21.20
CA ALA A 163 29.09 25.95 -21.71
C ALA A 163 28.91 24.65 -22.53
N LYS A 164 29.94 24.24 -23.29
CA LYS A 164 29.96 22.94 -23.98
C LYS A 164 30.05 21.79 -22.96
N GLN A 165 30.89 21.92 -21.94
CA GLN A 165 31.03 20.89 -20.90
C GLN A 165 29.73 20.71 -20.08
N ASP A 166 29.05 21.80 -19.72
CA ASP A 166 27.71 21.78 -19.12
C ASP A 166 26.66 21.15 -20.05
N ALA A 167 26.66 21.47 -21.35
CA ALA A 167 25.75 20.89 -22.33
C ALA A 167 26.00 19.39 -22.59
N VAL A 168 27.24 18.93 -22.57
CA VAL A 168 27.61 17.51 -22.65
C VAL A 168 27.18 16.76 -21.39
N LEU A 169 27.40 17.33 -20.21
CA LEU A 169 26.98 16.72 -18.93
C LEU A 169 25.44 16.63 -18.84
N LYS A 170 24.73 17.63 -19.36
CA LYS A 170 23.26 17.60 -19.49
C LYS A 170 22.78 16.57 -20.50
N LEU A 171 23.44 16.41 -21.65
CA LEU A 171 23.14 15.36 -22.63
C LEU A 171 23.36 13.97 -22.02
N LYS A 172 24.51 13.74 -21.38
CA LYS A 172 24.79 12.48 -20.67
C LYS A 172 23.72 12.18 -19.60
N SER A 173 23.35 13.17 -18.78
CA SER A 173 22.28 13.03 -17.79
C SER A 173 20.87 12.79 -18.39
N LYS A 174 20.67 12.97 -19.70
CA LYS A 174 19.44 12.59 -20.42
C LYS A 174 19.57 11.19 -21.04
N LEU A 175 20.73 10.84 -21.59
CA LEU A 175 21.03 9.50 -22.08
C LEU A 175 21.00 8.47 -20.94
N ASP A 176 21.60 8.75 -19.78
CA ASP A 176 21.53 7.90 -18.58
C ASP A 176 20.08 7.72 -18.07
N LYS A 177 19.16 8.65 -18.38
CA LYS A 177 17.72 8.54 -18.08
C LYS A 177 16.94 7.72 -19.11
N THR A 178 17.59 7.23 -20.18
CA THR A 178 17.01 6.21 -21.07
C THR A 178 17.09 4.81 -20.44
N LYS A 179 18.17 4.49 -19.70
CA LYS A 179 18.39 3.18 -19.04
C LYS A 179 17.16 2.66 -18.30
N LYS A 180 16.45 3.51 -17.54
CA LYS A 180 15.25 3.08 -16.79
C LYS A 180 14.16 2.40 -17.63
N TYR A 181 14.10 2.65 -18.94
CA TYR A 181 13.08 2.10 -19.83
C TYR A 181 13.49 0.79 -20.51
N TYR A 182 14.80 0.47 -20.57
CA TYR A 182 15.28 -0.81 -21.11
C TYR A 182 15.94 -1.73 -20.08
N ASN A 183 16.13 -1.29 -18.84
CA ASN A 183 16.43 -2.13 -17.67
C ASN A 183 15.15 -2.75 -17.05
N GLU A 184 14.09 -2.94 -17.84
CA GLU A 184 12.80 -3.51 -17.40
C GLU A 184 11.98 -4.01 -18.60
N THR A 185 11.62 -5.30 -18.60
CA THR A 185 10.92 -5.95 -19.72
C THR A 185 9.55 -5.33 -20.02
N ALA A 186 8.80 -4.92 -19.00
CA ALA A 186 7.50 -4.25 -19.18
C ALA A 186 7.63 -2.84 -19.80
N SER A 187 8.64 -2.07 -19.40
CA SER A 187 8.96 -0.79 -20.04
C SER A 187 9.52 -0.95 -21.47
N GLN A 188 10.33 -1.98 -21.73
CA GLN A 188 10.77 -2.33 -23.10
C GLN A 188 9.55 -2.64 -23.99
N LEU A 189 8.61 -3.46 -23.51
CA LEU A 189 7.42 -3.83 -24.26
C LEU A 189 6.51 -2.62 -24.52
N THR A 190 6.33 -1.76 -23.51
CA THR A 190 5.62 -0.47 -23.63
C THR A 190 6.29 0.47 -24.66
N LEU A 191 7.62 0.52 -24.69
CA LEU A 191 8.41 1.26 -25.68
C LEU A 191 8.18 0.73 -27.10
N MET A 192 8.36 -0.58 -27.29
CA MET A 192 8.23 -1.23 -28.59
C MET A 192 6.81 -1.07 -29.15
N LEU A 193 5.78 -1.22 -28.33
CA LEU A 193 4.40 -0.93 -28.70
C LEU A 193 4.18 0.50 -29.19
N GLY A 194 4.76 1.48 -28.50
CA GLY A 194 4.69 2.88 -28.92
C GLY A 194 5.38 3.14 -30.26
N MET A 195 6.50 2.48 -30.51
CA MET A 195 7.25 2.62 -31.76
C MET A 195 6.58 1.93 -32.94
N ILE A 196 6.04 0.72 -32.75
CA ILE A 196 5.24 0.03 -33.77
C ILE A 196 3.97 0.85 -34.05
N LYS A 197 3.30 1.38 -33.02
CA LYS A 197 2.13 2.24 -33.19
C LYS A 197 2.43 3.53 -33.95
N ASP A 198 3.48 4.27 -33.59
CA ASP A 198 3.86 5.49 -34.32
C ASP A 198 4.20 5.19 -35.79
N ASN A 199 4.78 4.02 -36.08
CA ASN A 199 5.05 3.56 -37.44
C ASN A 199 3.73 3.24 -38.19
N LEU A 200 2.78 2.57 -37.54
CA LEU A 200 1.45 2.26 -38.08
C LEU A 200 0.59 3.51 -38.31
N ASP A 201 0.55 4.46 -37.36
CA ASP A 201 -0.11 5.77 -37.52
C ASP A 201 0.50 6.58 -38.68
N THR A 202 1.83 6.48 -38.87
CA THR A 202 2.54 7.08 -40.01
C THR A 202 2.20 6.38 -41.33
N ALA A 203 2.12 5.04 -41.35
CA ALA A 203 1.73 4.26 -42.53
C ALA A 203 0.28 4.52 -42.95
N ALA A 204 -0.67 4.57 -42.00
CA ALA A 204 -2.06 4.95 -42.26
C ALA A 204 -2.18 6.40 -42.77
N SER A 205 -1.33 7.30 -42.28
CA SER A 205 -1.22 8.68 -42.79
C SER A 205 -0.63 8.74 -44.21
N ALA A 206 0.31 7.85 -44.55
CA ALA A 206 0.91 7.74 -45.88
C ALA A 206 -0.03 7.07 -46.90
N ALA A 207 -0.86 6.11 -46.48
CA ALA A 207 -1.86 5.44 -47.33
C ALA A 207 -2.86 6.45 -47.95
N ARG A 208 -3.13 7.58 -47.27
CA ARG A 208 -3.93 8.71 -47.81
C ARG A 208 -3.24 9.46 -48.96
N LYS A 209 -2.05 9.05 -49.41
CA LYS A 209 -1.31 9.59 -50.57
C LYS A 209 -0.82 8.55 -51.58
N GLY A 210 -1.24 7.28 -51.47
CA GLY A 210 -1.22 6.32 -52.58
C GLY A 210 0.17 5.87 -53.09
N VAL A 211 0.90 5.10 -52.27
CA VAL A 211 2.00 4.21 -52.70
C VAL A 211 1.86 2.89 -51.93
N THR A 212 2.20 1.76 -52.55
CA THR A 212 1.97 0.39 -52.02
C THR A 212 3.27 -0.41 -51.83
N GLU A 213 3.28 -1.20 -50.75
CA GLU A 213 4.07 -2.44 -50.50
C GLU A 213 5.61 -2.38 -50.34
N PHE A 214 6.08 -2.95 -49.22
CA PHE A 214 7.27 -3.81 -49.12
C PHE A 214 7.18 -4.72 -47.86
N ASN A 215 8.14 -5.64 -47.66
CA ASN A 215 8.07 -6.77 -46.70
C ASN A 215 9.21 -6.87 -45.65
N PRO A 216 9.16 -6.05 -44.59
CA PRO A 216 10.08 -6.40 -42.84
C PRO A 216 9.78 -7.74 -42.08
N ALA A 217 10.34 -8.01 -40.87
CA ALA A 217 9.89 -9.04 -39.88
C ALA A 217 10.25 -8.69 -38.40
N LEU A 218 9.41 -8.98 -37.37
CA LEU A 218 9.52 -8.49 -35.95
C LEU A 218 10.22 -9.53 -34.98
N PRO A 219 10.40 -9.35 -33.64
CA PRO A 219 11.59 -9.84 -32.93
C PRO A 219 11.50 -11.27 -32.35
N VAL A 220 12.68 -11.88 -32.12
CA VAL A 220 12.82 -13.30 -31.81
C VAL A 220 12.30 -13.68 -30.41
N PHE A 221 11.03 -14.09 -30.38
CA PHE A 221 10.66 -15.48 -30.05
C PHE A 221 11.29 -16.46 -31.06
N ASN A 222 11.31 -17.78 -30.85
CA ASN A 222 11.96 -18.69 -31.83
C ASN A 222 11.33 -18.57 -33.26
N GLY A 223 11.86 -19.30 -34.25
CA GLY A 223 11.40 -19.22 -35.64
C GLY A 223 9.89 -19.43 -35.82
N ASP A 224 9.25 -20.11 -34.88
CA ASP A 224 7.82 -20.47 -34.84
C ASP A 224 7.03 -19.60 -33.83
N ALA A 225 7.65 -18.53 -33.35
CA ALA A 225 7.12 -17.47 -32.47
C ALA A 225 6.75 -17.86 -31.03
N GLU A 226 7.43 -18.88 -30.46
CA GLU A 226 7.31 -19.34 -29.07
C GLU A 226 8.22 -18.62 -28.05
N ILE A 227 7.80 -18.58 -26.78
CA ILE A 227 8.58 -18.05 -25.66
C ILE A 227 9.82 -18.92 -25.42
N VAL A 228 11.01 -18.37 -25.70
CA VAL A 228 12.27 -19.09 -25.46
C VAL A 228 12.67 -18.97 -24.00
N ALA A 229 12.46 -20.07 -23.28
CA ALA A 229 13.02 -20.37 -21.97
C ALA A 229 14.55 -20.18 -21.91
N LEU A 230 15.04 -19.62 -20.80
CA LEU A 230 16.43 -19.72 -20.38
C LEU A 230 16.52 -20.76 -19.25
N GLU A 231 16.58 -22.05 -19.61
CA GLU A 231 16.64 -23.17 -18.65
C GLU A 231 17.77 -22.98 -17.62
N VAL A 232 17.43 -23.07 -16.34
CA VAL A 232 18.42 -23.15 -15.26
C VAL A 232 18.98 -24.57 -15.24
N LYS A 233 20.30 -24.71 -15.39
CA LYS A 233 20.98 -26.00 -15.23
C LYS A 233 21.36 -26.22 -13.76
N ASP A 234 20.77 -27.26 -13.20
CA ASP A 234 20.93 -27.64 -11.80
C ASP A 234 22.33 -28.16 -11.41
N ASN A 235 22.54 -28.19 -10.10
CA ASN A 235 23.56 -28.96 -9.37
C ASN A 235 24.99 -28.35 -9.24
N PRO A 236 25.23 -27.46 -8.25
CA PRO A 236 26.54 -26.85 -7.98
C PRO A 236 27.55 -27.75 -7.20
N ALA A 237 27.32 -29.05 -7.06
CA ALA A 237 28.16 -29.92 -6.21
C ALA A 237 29.42 -30.50 -6.91
N ALA A 238 29.56 -30.38 -8.23
CA ALA A 238 30.57 -31.10 -9.01
C ALA A 238 31.97 -30.43 -9.11
N LEU A 239 32.20 -29.30 -8.43
CA LEU A 239 33.44 -28.50 -8.54
C LEU A 239 34.41 -28.66 -7.34
N LEU A 240 34.24 -29.69 -6.52
CA LEU A 240 35.10 -29.98 -5.36
C LEU A 240 35.87 -31.31 -5.50
N GLU A 241 36.90 -31.35 -6.35
CA GLU A 241 38.11 -32.12 -6.04
C GLU A 241 39.37 -31.60 -6.77
N ASP A 242 40.55 -32.04 -6.34
CA ASP A 242 41.82 -31.28 -6.40
C ASP A 242 42.74 -31.60 -7.62
N ARG A 243 43.67 -30.68 -7.91
CA ARG A 243 44.70 -30.78 -8.95
C ARG A 243 45.75 -31.87 -8.66
N LYS A 244 46.07 -32.73 -9.63
CA LYS A 244 47.45 -33.27 -9.86
C LYS A 244 47.63 -34.00 -11.21
N GLY A 245 48.81 -33.80 -11.82
CA GLY A 245 49.40 -34.62 -12.90
C GLY A 245 49.08 -34.14 -14.33
N THR A 246 50.00 -33.62 -15.17
CA THR A 246 51.27 -34.14 -15.76
C THR A 246 51.05 -35.27 -16.80
N VAL A 247 51.65 -35.28 -18.01
CA VAL A 247 52.80 -34.48 -18.52
C VAL A 247 52.92 -34.45 -20.07
N SER A 248 53.59 -33.40 -20.61
CA SER A 248 54.18 -33.29 -21.97
C SER A 248 53.23 -33.17 -23.19
N LYS A 249 53.60 -32.57 -24.34
CA LYS A 249 54.95 -32.23 -24.84
C LYS A 249 55.16 -30.78 -25.33
N GLU A 250 56.36 -30.30 -24.99
CA GLU A 250 57.24 -29.31 -25.61
C GLU A 250 57.60 -29.60 -27.11
N SER A 251 58.22 -28.72 -27.93
CA SER A 251 58.70 -27.32 -27.78
C SER A 251 59.17 -26.70 -29.13
N THR A 252 59.65 -25.44 -29.08
CA THR A 252 60.52 -24.69 -30.03
C THR A 252 59.90 -23.97 -31.25
N GLY A 253 60.38 -22.78 -31.64
CA GLY A 253 61.30 -21.88 -30.91
C GLY A 253 61.87 -20.66 -31.68
N LEU A 254 62.18 -19.60 -30.90
CA LEU A 254 63.26 -18.61 -31.08
C LEU A 254 63.27 -17.62 -32.28
N ALA A 255 62.81 -16.40 -31.99
CA ALA A 255 63.48 -15.09 -32.09
C ALA A 255 64.61 -14.76 -33.11
N ASN A 256 64.64 -13.46 -33.47
CA ASN A 256 65.75 -12.63 -33.99
C ASN A 256 66.08 -12.59 -35.50
N THR A 257 65.64 -11.52 -36.17
CA THR A 257 66.55 -10.63 -36.94
C THR A 257 65.98 -9.20 -36.97
N ALA A 258 66.77 -8.19 -37.38
CA ALA A 258 66.39 -6.77 -37.24
C ALA A 258 66.98 -5.85 -38.34
N LYS A 259 66.39 -4.64 -38.44
CA LYS A 259 66.73 -3.43 -39.25
C LYS A 259 65.98 -3.27 -40.59
N GLY A 260 65.58 -2.02 -40.87
CA GLY A 260 64.89 -1.55 -42.07
C GLY A 260 63.36 -1.69 -41.98
N GLU A 261 62.53 -0.70 -42.29
CA GLU A 261 62.74 0.72 -42.63
C GLU A 261 61.61 1.58 -42.01
N ILE A 262 61.73 2.92 -42.05
CA ILE A 262 60.68 3.82 -41.54
C ILE A 262 59.55 3.94 -42.58
N ALA A 263 58.56 3.07 -42.48
CA ALA A 263 57.30 3.23 -43.21
C ALA A 263 56.40 4.25 -42.48
N VAL A 264 56.07 5.35 -43.15
CA VAL A 264 55.10 6.34 -42.63
C VAL A 264 53.69 5.79 -42.83
N THR A 265 53.19 4.99 -41.90
CA THR A 265 51.75 4.72 -41.80
C THR A 265 51.05 5.98 -41.31
N ALA A 266 50.12 6.50 -42.10
CA ALA A 266 49.35 7.68 -41.76
C ALA A 266 48.63 7.50 -40.41
N GLN A 267 48.49 8.59 -39.64
CA GLN A 267 47.56 8.59 -38.51
C GLN A 267 46.16 8.24 -39.05
N PRO A 268 45.41 7.34 -38.40
CA PRO A 268 44.00 7.15 -38.74
C PRO A 268 43.30 8.50 -38.58
N ALA A 269 42.49 8.88 -39.58
CA ALA A 269 41.73 10.11 -39.50
C ALA A 269 40.85 10.06 -38.24
N LYS A 270 40.91 11.12 -37.42
CA LYS A 270 39.94 11.28 -36.33
C LYS A 270 38.60 11.60 -36.96
N GLU A 271 37.79 10.56 -37.19
CA GLU A 271 36.40 10.74 -37.56
C GLU A 271 35.71 11.51 -36.43
N THR A 272 35.18 12.69 -36.77
CA THR A 272 34.44 13.53 -35.84
C THR A 272 33.01 12.99 -35.75
N ILE A 273 32.85 11.92 -34.96
CA ILE A 273 31.57 11.28 -34.67
C ILE A 273 30.56 12.35 -34.20
N SER A 274 29.37 12.40 -34.82
CA SER A 274 28.36 13.39 -34.47
C SER A 274 27.83 13.15 -33.05
N TYR A 275 27.32 14.18 -32.38
CA TYR A 275 26.60 14.00 -31.12
C TYR A 275 25.36 13.10 -31.28
N LYS A 276 24.78 13.00 -32.49
CA LYS A 276 23.69 12.06 -32.80
C LYS A 276 24.17 10.61 -32.85
N ASP A 277 25.25 10.36 -33.58
CA ASP A 277 25.86 9.03 -33.71
C ASP A 277 26.39 8.55 -32.34
N LEU A 278 26.90 9.49 -31.53
CA LEU A 278 27.31 9.24 -30.15
C LEU A 278 26.12 8.89 -29.24
N SER A 279 24.99 9.60 -29.33
CA SER A 279 23.76 9.23 -28.60
C SER A 279 23.28 7.83 -28.98
N VAL A 280 23.31 7.51 -30.29
CA VAL A 280 22.99 6.17 -30.81
C VAL A 280 23.93 5.13 -30.21
N SER A 281 25.26 5.29 -30.34
CA SER A 281 26.23 4.32 -29.81
C SER A 281 26.16 4.16 -28.29
N VAL A 282 25.86 5.25 -27.56
CA VAL A 282 25.67 5.19 -26.11
C VAL A 282 24.43 4.39 -25.75
N ILE A 283 23.28 4.63 -26.38
CA ILE A 283 22.05 3.86 -26.09
C ILE A 283 22.20 2.40 -26.53
N GLU A 284 22.88 2.15 -27.66
CA GLU A 284 23.17 0.81 -28.16
C GLU A 284 24.06 0.00 -27.22
N GLU A 285 25.14 0.59 -26.69
CA GLU A 285 26.01 -0.11 -25.74
C GLU A 285 25.36 -0.19 -24.35
N GLN A 286 24.58 0.80 -23.92
CA GLN A 286 23.85 0.73 -22.65
C GLN A 286 22.73 -0.34 -22.65
N TYR A 287 22.15 -0.63 -23.81
CA TYR A 287 21.27 -1.79 -24.00
C TYR A 287 22.08 -3.10 -23.91
N ASN A 288 23.19 -3.20 -24.66
CA ASN A 288 24.05 -4.38 -24.66
C ASN A 288 24.64 -4.70 -23.26
N GLU A 289 25.12 -3.70 -22.52
CA GLU A 289 25.55 -3.81 -21.11
C GLU A 289 24.48 -4.53 -20.26
N SER A 290 23.23 -4.11 -20.41
CA SER A 290 22.10 -4.61 -19.63
C SER A 290 21.71 -6.04 -20.01
N MET A 291 21.77 -6.36 -21.31
CA MET A 291 21.50 -7.71 -21.81
C MET A 291 22.63 -8.71 -21.48
N ARG A 292 23.90 -8.29 -21.60
CA ARG A 292 25.06 -9.09 -21.16
C ARG A 292 24.99 -9.39 -19.66
N ALA A 293 24.61 -8.41 -18.83
CA ALA A 293 24.42 -8.62 -17.40
C ALA A 293 23.30 -9.64 -17.08
N LEU A 294 22.17 -9.55 -17.81
CA LEU A 294 21.05 -10.49 -17.67
C LEU A 294 21.46 -11.92 -18.03
N TYR A 295 22.12 -12.12 -19.18
CA TYR A 295 22.58 -13.45 -19.63
C TYR A 295 23.67 -14.02 -18.70
N ALA A 296 24.62 -13.19 -18.25
CA ALA A 296 25.65 -13.61 -17.31
C ALA A 296 25.06 -14.08 -15.97
N SER A 297 23.93 -13.53 -15.53
CA SER A 297 23.26 -13.95 -14.29
C SER A 297 22.60 -15.34 -14.34
N VAL A 298 22.36 -15.88 -15.54
CA VAL A 298 21.99 -17.30 -15.77
C VAL A 298 23.17 -18.15 -16.30
N GLY A 299 24.40 -17.63 -16.23
CA GLY A 299 25.60 -18.34 -16.68
C GLY A 299 25.75 -18.48 -18.20
N GLN A 300 25.14 -17.58 -18.98
CA GLN A 300 25.19 -17.59 -20.45
C GLN A 300 25.89 -16.33 -21.01
N GLU A 301 26.36 -16.41 -22.26
CA GLU A 301 26.89 -15.27 -23.00
C GLU A 301 25.81 -14.67 -23.91
N TYR A 302 25.74 -13.33 -24.00
CA TYR A 302 24.79 -12.62 -24.85
C TYR A 302 25.34 -12.39 -26.26
N ASP A 303 24.65 -12.93 -27.27
CA ASP A 303 24.97 -12.66 -28.68
C ASP A 303 24.39 -11.30 -29.14
N ASP A 304 25.28 -10.30 -29.14
CA ASP A 304 25.07 -8.95 -29.69
C ASP A 304 24.61 -8.95 -31.18
N THR A 305 24.80 -10.04 -31.93
CA THR A 305 24.51 -10.13 -33.38
C THR A 305 23.17 -10.80 -33.70
N SER A 306 22.49 -11.37 -32.70
CA SER A 306 21.26 -12.14 -32.88
C SER A 306 20.08 -11.31 -33.44
N SER A 307 19.15 -11.99 -34.12
CA SER A 307 18.03 -11.34 -34.80
C SER A 307 17.01 -10.65 -33.88
N SER A 308 16.85 -11.11 -32.63
CA SER A 308 16.11 -10.40 -31.56
C SER A 308 16.86 -9.16 -31.09
N ALA A 309 18.11 -9.35 -30.67
CA ALA A 309 18.95 -8.30 -30.08
C ALA A 309 18.93 -7.07 -30.98
N SER A 310 19.25 -7.25 -32.25
CA SER A 310 19.27 -6.19 -33.26
C SER A 310 17.94 -5.43 -33.39
N LEU A 311 16.77 -6.09 -33.49
CA LEU A 311 15.50 -5.35 -33.66
C LEU A 311 14.98 -4.72 -32.36
N SER A 312 15.07 -5.41 -31.21
CA SER A 312 14.69 -4.81 -29.92
C SER A 312 15.55 -3.58 -29.63
N LYS A 313 16.86 -3.66 -29.91
CA LYS A 313 17.82 -2.55 -29.88
C LYS A 313 17.44 -1.43 -30.85
N GLU A 314 17.14 -1.73 -32.12
CA GLU A 314 16.69 -0.74 -33.11
C GLU A 314 15.44 0.03 -32.65
N LEU A 315 14.43 -0.65 -32.11
CA LEU A 315 13.20 -0.03 -31.60
C LEU A 315 13.48 0.88 -30.40
N ILE A 316 14.29 0.41 -29.44
CA ILE A 316 14.69 1.17 -28.25
C ILE A 316 15.50 2.41 -28.63
N VAL A 317 16.45 2.29 -29.56
CA VAL A 317 17.29 3.40 -30.05
C VAL A 317 16.45 4.41 -30.81
N ALA A 318 15.55 3.98 -31.70
CA ALA A 318 14.65 4.85 -32.46
C ALA A 318 13.64 5.62 -31.58
N ALA A 319 13.31 5.09 -30.40
CA ALA A 319 12.44 5.76 -29.43
C ALA A 319 13.09 7.00 -28.77
N PHE A 320 14.42 7.07 -28.71
CA PHE A 320 15.16 8.16 -28.07
C PHE A 320 16.03 8.99 -29.03
N THR A 321 16.34 8.47 -30.21
CA THR A 321 17.19 9.12 -31.24
C THR A 321 16.45 9.26 -32.57
N ASP A 322 17.00 9.99 -33.53
CA ASP A 322 16.44 10.10 -34.88
C ASP A 322 16.70 8.88 -35.79
N LYS A 323 17.33 7.81 -35.27
CA LYS A 323 17.60 6.57 -36.03
C LYS A 323 16.28 5.94 -36.50
N VAL A 324 16.25 5.51 -37.76
CA VAL A 324 15.14 4.71 -38.31
C VAL A 324 15.40 3.23 -37.96
N PRO A 325 14.39 2.49 -37.46
CA PRO A 325 14.52 1.04 -37.25
C PRO A 325 14.38 0.32 -38.59
N ASP A 326 15.50 -0.01 -39.23
CA ASP A 326 15.56 -0.64 -40.56
C ASP A 326 14.77 -1.97 -40.60
N LYS A 327 14.85 -2.79 -39.55
CA LYS A 327 14.06 -4.03 -39.42
C LYS A 327 12.56 -3.81 -39.16
N LEU A 328 12.10 -2.56 -38.98
CA LEU A 328 10.68 -2.16 -39.02
C LEU A 328 10.30 -1.43 -40.33
N VAL A 329 11.27 -1.14 -41.21
CA VAL A 329 11.08 -0.40 -42.49
C VAL A 329 11.38 -1.23 -43.74
N ALA A 330 12.25 -2.25 -43.66
CA ALA A 330 12.47 -3.27 -44.70
C ALA A 330 11.27 -4.22 -44.91
N MET A 331 10.49 -4.39 -43.81
CA MET A 331 8.01 -5.38 -42.75
C MET A 331 6.52 -5.15 -43.34
N ASP A 332 5.83 -6.21 -43.79
CA ASP A 332 4.51 -5.96 -44.36
C ASP A 332 3.47 -5.55 -43.31
N ILE A 333 2.40 -4.95 -43.80
CA ILE A 333 1.41 -4.27 -42.98
C ILE A 333 0.62 -5.28 -42.11
N ASN A 334 0.51 -6.54 -42.53
CA ASN A 334 -0.13 -7.59 -41.75
C ASN A 334 0.78 -8.02 -40.59
N ASP A 335 2.07 -8.30 -40.86
CA ASP A 335 3.06 -8.66 -39.84
C ASP A 335 3.19 -7.59 -38.74
N LYS A 336 3.13 -6.30 -39.11
CA LYS A 336 3.08 -5.19 -38.14
C LYS A 336 1.82 -5.20 -37.29
N VAL A 337 0.66 -5.46 -37.91
CA VAL A 337 -0.63 -5.53 -37.23
C VAL A 337 -0.66 -6.71 -36.26
N GLU A 338 -0.24 -7.89 -36.72
CA GLU A 338 -0.17 -9.09 -35.89
C GLU A 338 0.72 -8.85 -34.68
N LEU A 339 1.96 -8.37 -34.86
CA LEU A 339 2.86 -8.27 -33.72
C LEU A 339 2.59 -7.04 -32.84
N TYR A 340 2.02 -5.95 -33.36
CA TYR A 340 1.42 -4.92 -32.49
C TYR A 340 0.33 -5.53 -31.61
N ASN A 341 -0.55 -6.37 -32.16
CA ASN A 341 -1.62 -7.04 -31.41
C ASN A 341 -1.06 -8.09 -30.41
N LYS A 342 -0.06 -8.87 -30.80
CA LYS A 342 0.63 -9.86 -29.92
C LYS A 342 1.31 -9.17 -28.74
N TYR A 343 2.13 -8.15 -28.98
CA TYR A 343 2.77 -7.38 -27.91
C TYR A 343 1.74 -6.62 -27.05
N SER A 344 0.61 -6.19 -27.64
CA SER A 344 -0.48 -5.54 -26.92
C SER A 344 -1.18 -6.49 -25.95
N ALA A 345 -1.43 -7.73 -26.36
CA ALA A 345 -1.97 -8.77 -25.50
C ALA A 345 -1.01 -9.09 -24.33
N ILE A 346 0.28 -9.31 -24.62
CA ILE A 346 1.31 -9.60 -23.60
C ILE A 346 1.41 -8.45 -22.58
N ASN A 347 1.48 -7.19 -23.04
CA ASN A 347 1.52 -6.04 -22.13
C ASN A 347 0.24 -5.91 -21.28
N THR A 348 -0.93 -6.20 -21.86
CA THR A 348 -2.21 -6.19 -21.13
C THR A 348 -2.23 -7.28 -20.05
N LEU A 349 -1.73 -8.48 -20.35
CA LEU A 349 -1.61 -9.59 -19.41
C LEU A 349 -0.67 -9.25 -18.25
N TRP A 350 0.54 -8.76 -18.55
CA TRP A 350 1.53 -8.40 -17.50
C TRP A 350 1.04 -7.25 -16.61
N GLN A 351 0.36 -6.25 -17.18
CA GLN A 351 -0.24 -5.17 -16.38
C GLN A 351 -1.42 -5.68 -15.52
N LYS A 352 -2.24 -6.61 -16.04
CA LYS A 352 -3.30 -7.28 -15.26
C LYS A 352 -2.72 -8.10 -14.10
N ALA A 353 -1.60 -8.80 -14.31
CA ALA A 353 -0.89 -9.56 -13.29
C ALA A 353 -0.32 -8.64 -12.20
N PHE A 354 0.47 -7.61 -12.58
CA PHE A 354 0.98 -6.60 -11.64
C PHE A 354 -0.12 -5.99 -10.78
N ILE A 355 -1.26 -5.65 -11.38
CA ILE A 355 -2.36 -4.95 -10.70
C ILE A 355 -3.13 -5.84 -9.73
N ARG A 356 -3.25 -7.15 -10.00
CA ARG A 356 -3.81 -8.11 -9.04
C ARG A 356 -2.96 -8.15 -7.75
N THR A 357 -1.65 -8.36 -7.88
CA THR A 357 -0.74 -8.35 -6.73
C THR A 357 -0.68 -6.97 -6.07
N ALA A 358 -0.66 -5.89 -6.86
CA ALA A 358 -0.55 -4.53 -6.34
C ALA A 358 -1.82 -4.04 -5.60
N LYS A 359 -3.02 -4.54 -5.93
CA LYS A 359 -4.28 -4.18 -5.23
C LYS A 359 -4.10 -4.32 -3.71
N LEU A 360 -3.74 -5.52 -3.27
CA LEU A 360 -3.68 -5.92 -1.87
C LEU A 360 -2.73 -5.03 -1.05
N LEU A 361 -1.54 -4.77 -1.61
CA LEU A 361 -0.54 -3.90 -0.98
C LEU A 361 -0.98 -2.42 -0.98
N ILE A 362 -1.62 -1.96 -2.07
CA ILE A 362 -2.16 -0.61 -2.18
C ILE A 362 -3.29 -0.39 -1.17
N GLU A 363 -4.17 -1.36 -0.94
CA GLU A 363 -5.27 -1.25 0.03
C GLU A 363 -4.75 -1.10 1.46
N ARG A 364 -3.72 -1.88 1.85
CA ARG A 364 -2.98 -1.68 3.12
C ARG A 364 -2.38 -0.27 3.21
N ILE A 365 -1.64 0.17 2.18
CA ILE A 365 -1.01 1.51 2.12
C ILE A 365 -2.05 2.63 2.24
N LEU A 366 -3.16 2.54 1.49
CA LEU A 366 -4.23 3.54 1.50
C LEU A 366 -5.00 3.54 2.83
N SER A 367 -5.12 2.39 3.50
CA SER A 367 -5.75 2.31 4.82
C SER A 367 -4.87 2.93 5.91
N VAL A 368 -3.55 2.69 5.90
CA VAL A 368 -2.61 3.41 6.79
C VAL A 368 -2.58 4.91 6.49
N LYS A 369 -2.68 5.33 5.22
CA LYS A 369 -2.89 6.73 4.86
C LYS A 369 -4.18 7.28 5.46
N ALA A 370 -5.29 6.53 5.35
CA ALA A 370 -6.59 6.94 5.86
C ALA A 370 -6.59 7.10 7.39
N PHE A 371 -5.89 6.24 8.14
CA PHE A 371 -5.66 6.38 9.58
C PHE A 371 -5.00 7.73 9.91
N PHE A 372 -3.83 8.02 9.32
CA PHE A 372 -3.08 9.25 9.63
C PHE A 372 -3.78 10.52 9.16
N ASP A 373 -4.44 10.48 8.00
CA ASP A 373 -5.09 11.64 7.41
C ASP A 373 -6.33 12.11 8.22
N GLN A 374 -6.82 11.37 9.23
CA GLN A 374 -7.89 11.87 10.10
C GLN A 374 -7.40 13.05 10.96
N TYR A 375 -6.11 13.10 11.29
CA TYR A 375 -5.52 14.09 12.18
C TYR A 375 -5.06 15.36 11.44
N GLN A 376 -5.92 16.37 11.38
CA GLN A 376 -5.67 17.64 10.67
C GLN A 376 -5.76 18.93 11.54
N PRO A 377 -5.22 18.99 12.78
CA PRO A 377 -5.15 20.25 13.52
C PRO A 377 -4.05 21.18 12.97
N LYS A 378 -4.23 22.50 13.12
CA LYS A 378 -3.22 23.51 12.74
C LYS A 378 -1.92 23.43 13.57
N THR A 379 -2.02 22.92 14.79
CA THR A 379 -0.90 22.76 15.73
C THR A 379 -0.99 21.36 16.31
N ALA A 380 -0.04 20.50 15.95
CA ALA A 380 0.06 19.16 16.54
C ALA A 380 0.34 19.25 18.05
N PHE A 381 -0.07 18.22 18.79
CA PHE A 381 0.24 18.01 20.20
C PHE A 381 0.33 16.49 20.40
N MET A 382 -0.62 15.88 21.10
CA MET A 382 -0.88 14.44 21.11
C MET A 382 -1.23 13.94 19.69
N ARG A 383 -0.22 13.56 18.91
CA ARG A 383 -0.38 13.07 17.53
C ARG A 383 -0.59 11.55 17.54
N PRO A 384 -1.60 11.03 16.81
CA PRO A 384 -1.74 9.60 16.58
C PRO A 384 -0.44 8.98 16.06
N SER A 385 -0.11 7.82 16.61
CA SER A 385 1.09 7.05 16.26
C SER A 385 0.68 5.59 16.12
N LEU A 386 1.26 4.91 15.14
CA LEU A 386 0.93 3.54 14.75
C LEU A 386 2.18 2.67 14.89
N LEU A 387 2.12 1.65 15.74
CA LEU A 387 3.14 0.62 15.89
C LEU A 387 2.72 -0.56 15.03
N VAL A 388 3.43 -0.85 13.94
CA VAL A 388 3.10 -1.98 13.06
C VAL A 388 3.88 -3.20 13.52
N VAL A 389 3.20 -4.31 13.86
CA VAL A 389 3.87 -5.56 14.27
C VAL A 389 4.66 -6.15 13.10
N ASN A 390 4.13 -6.00 11.88
CA ASN A 390 4.71 -6.43 10.61
C ASN A 390 4.84 -7.96 10.45
N ALA A 391 3.89 -8.69 11.03
CA ALA A 391 3.76 -10.14 10.95
C ALA A 391 2.28 -10.50 10.62
N PRO A 392 2.00 -11.60 9.91
CA PRO A 392 0.63 -12.10 9.72
C PRO A 392 0.06 -12.63 11.04
N MET A 393 -1.27 -12.73 11.15
CA MET A 393 -1.92 -13.18 12.40
C MET A 393 -1.42 -14.56 12.86
N THR A 394 -1.22 -15.49 11.93
CA THR A 394 -0.69 -16.82 12.20
C THR A 394 0.70 -16.82 12.84
N GLU A 395 1.59 -15.89 12.47
CA GLU A 395 2.90 -15.72 13.12
C GLU A 395 2.76 -15.03 14.48
N ILE A 396 1.84 -14.07 14.62
CA ILE A 396 1.57 -13.35 15.88
C ILE A 396 1.05 -14.30 16.97
N LEU A 397 0.26 -15.31 16.58
CA LEU A 397 -0.35 -16.30 17.47
C LEU A 397 0.54 -17.51 17.77
N GLU A 398 1.74 -17.61 17.19
CA GLU A 398 2.72 -18.62 17.63
C GLU A 398 3.08 -18.39 19.11
N GLU A 399 3.04 -19.45 19.93
CA GLU A 399 3.22 -19.42 21.40
C GLU A 399 4.35 -18.47 21.86
N LYS A 400 5.54 -18.58 21.25
CA LYS A 400 6.71 -17.74 21.57
C LYS A 400 6.58 -16.28 21.15
N ASN A 401 5.89 -16.01 20.04
CA ASN A 401 5.67 -14.66 19.53
C ASN A 401 4.57 -13.96 20.33
N LEU A 402 3.52 -14.69 20.69
CA LEU A 402 2.44 -14.28 21.59
C LEU A 402 2.97 -13.94 22.99
N ASP A 403 3.85 -14.76 23.56
CA ASP A 403 4.54 -14.45 24.83
C ASP A 403 5.46 -13.23 24.73
N ASN A 404 6.13 -13.03 23.59
CA ASN A 404 6.91 -11.81 23.34
C ASN A 404 6.01 -10.57 23.20
N LEU A 405 4.84 -10.68 22.56
CA LEU A 405 3.84 -9.62 22.52
C LEU A 405 3.34 -9.28 23.94
N LYS A 406 3.01 -10.28 24.76
CA LYS A 406 2.63 -10.10 26.17
C LYS A 406 3.72 -9.38 26.97
N LYS A 407 5.00 -9.78 26.84
CA LYS A 407 6.14 -9.09 27.48
C LYS A 407 6.26 -7.63 27.03
N TYR A 408 6.07 -7.34 25.73
CA TYR A 408 6.06 -5.97 25.23
C TYR A 408 4.90 -5.16 25.85
N LEU A 409 3.67 -5.70 25.81
CA LEU A 409 2.48 -5.02 26.30
C LEU A 409 2.50 -4.80 27.81
N GLU A 410 2.93 -5.78 28.60
CA GLU A 410 3.18 -5.62 30.05
C GLU A 410 4.13 -4.44 30.32
N THR A 411 5.21 -4.37 29.55
CA THR A 411 6.23 -3.32 29.66
C THR A 411 5.69 -1.92 29.37
N VAL A 412 4.72 -1.75 28.46
CA VAL A 412 4.22 -0.42 28.05
C VAL A 412 2.83 -0.05 28.58
N ASN A 413 2.00 -1.01 28.99
CA ASN A 413 0.64 -0.76 29.48
C ASN A 413 0.48 -0.87 31.01
N ASN A 414 1.32 -1.67 31.68
CA ASN A 414 1.20 -1.94 33.12
C ASN A 414 2.33 -1.31 33.97
N LYS A 415 3.37 -0.72 33.36
CA LYS A 415 4.30 0.20 34.05
C LYS A 415 3.59 1.51 34.48
N SER A 416 4.22 2.25 35.40
CA SER A 416 3.73 3.55 35.91
C SER A 416 4.05 4.77 35.05
N ASP A 417 4.90 4.63 34.02
CA ASP A 417 5.05 5.60 32.95
C ASP A 417 4.19 5.20 31.74
N TYR A 418 3.22 6.05 31.40
CA TYR A 418 2.28 5.83 30.30
C TYR A 418 2.73 6.46 28.97
N SER A 419 3.99 6.90 28.85
CA SER A 419 4.55 7.53 27.63
C SER A 419 4.52 6.64 26.38
N ASN A 420 4.60 5.31 26.57
CA ASN A 420 4.67 4.32 25.50
C ASN A 420 3.41 3.44 25.34
N THR A 421 2.42 3.63 26.19
CA THR A 421 1.20 2.80 26.30
C THR A 421 0.41 2.71 25.01
N ILE A 422 0.00 1.48 24.66
CA ILE A 422 -0.95 1.17 23.60
C ILE A 422 -2.37 1.37 24.13
N TRP A 423 -3.18 2.13 23.40
CA TRP A 423 -4.59 2.39 23.73
C TRP A 423 -5.54 1.68 22.78
N PHE A 424 -5.16 1.57 21.50
CA PHE A 424 -6.00 1.04 20.43
C PHE A 424 -5.27 -0.03 19.64
N GLY A 425 -6.00 -1.01 19.12
CA GLY A 425 -5.51 -2.01 18.16
C GLY A 425 -6.22 -1.88 16.82
N ILE A 426 -5.58 -2.35 15.75
CA ILE A 426 -6.20 -2.56 14.43
C ILE A 426 -5.95 -4.01 14.02
N VAL A 427 -7.03 -4.74 13.73
CA VAL A 427 -6.98 -6.07 13.07
C VAL A 427 -7.79 -5.98 11.76
N PRO A 428 -7.14 -5.91 10.59
CA PRO A 428 -7.82 -5.87 9.31
C PRO A 428 -8.12 -7.28 8.78
N ASN A 429 -8.96 -7.35 7.73
CA ASN A 429 -9.14 -8.53 6.89
C ASN A 429 -9.69 -9.77 7.63
N ILE A 430 -10.65 -9.56 8.54
CA ILE A 430 -11.43 -10.65 9.14
C ILE A 430 -12.34 -11.31 8.10
N GLU A 431 -12.53 -12.61 8.19
CA GLU A 431 -13.39 -13.44 7.32
C GLU A 431 -14.86 -12.99 7.32
N TYR A 432 -15.43 -12.74 6.12
CA TYR A 432 -16.83 -12.31 5.97
C TYR A 432 -17.79 -13.45 5.54
N SER A 433 -17.28 -14.54 4.97
CA SER A 433 -18.09 -15.70 4.59
C SER A 433 -17.24 -16.94 4.35
N ASP A 434 -17.70 -18.10 4.86
CA ASP A 434 -17.07 -19.42 4.69
C ASP A 434 -16.85 -19.83 3.22
N ASP A 435 -17.65 -19.27 2.30
CA ASP A 435 -17.51 -19.37 0.82
C ASP A 435 -16.25 -18.61 0.33
N SER A 436 -15.08 -18.98 0.87
CA SER A 436 -13.78 -18.36 0.62
C SER A 436 -13.07 -18.84 -0.64
N GLU A 437 -13.72 -19.70 -1.44
CA GLU A 437 -13.36 -19.82 -2.85
C GLU A 437 -13.75 -18.52 -3.56
N MET A 438 -12.74 -17.74 -3.98
CA MET A 438 -12.90 -16.75 -5.05
C MET A 438 -13.15 -17.48 -6.37
N ASP A 439 -14.32 -18.11 -6.48
CA ASP A 439 -14.95 -18.53 -7.71
C ASP A 439 -15.35 -17.26 -8.46
N ILE A 440 -14.35 -16.67 -9.15
CA ILE A 440 -14.57 -15.52 -10.04
C ILE A 440 -15.28 -16.07 -11.28
N ASP A 441 -16.58 -16.33 -11.12
CA ASP A 441 -17.49 -17.10 -11.98
C ASP A 441 -16.87 -17.45 -13.34
N GLU A 442 -16.55 -18.72 -13.52
CA GLU A 442 -15.82 -19.18 -14.69
C GLU A 442 -16.56 -18.85 -16.00
N ASP A 443 -17.90 -18.87 -15.99
CA ASP A 443 -18.70 -18.47 -17.14
C ASP A 443 -18.64 -16.95 -17.39
N THR A 444 -18.58 -16.11 -16.35
CA THR A 444 -18.28 -14.68 -16.47
C THR A 444 -16.86 -14.44 -17.01
N MET A 445 -15.84 -15.14 -16.51
CA MET A 445 -14.46 -15.09 -17.03
C MET A 445 -14.39 -15.48 -18.52
N ARG A 446 -15.09 -16.55 -18.90
CA ARG A 446 -15.16 -17.07 -20.28
C ARG A 446 -15.95 -16.12 -21.20
N GLN A 447 -17.07 -15.56 -20.73
CA GLN A 447 -17.83 -14.52 -21.46
C GLN A 447 -17.00 -13.23 -21.69
N PHE A 448 -16.10 -12.88 -20.76
CA PHE A 448 -15.15 -11.77 -20.93
C PHE A 448 -13.82 -12.16 -21.60
N GLY A 449 -13.74 -13.33 -22.23
CA GLY A 449 -12.65 -13.71 -23.14
C GLY A 449 -11.36 -14.19 -22.48
N TYR A 450 -11.44 -14.82 -21.30
CA TYR A 450 -10.31 -15.50 -20.67
C TYR A 450 -10.05 -16.88 -21.30
N THR A 451 -8.80 -17.21 -21.61
CA THR A 451 -8.41 -18.43 -22.37
C THR A 451 -7.11 -19.08 -21.87
N GLY A 452 -6.74 -18.89 -20.61
CA GLY A 452 -5.61 -19.58 -19.96
C GLY A 452 -6.05 -20.27 -18.68
N ASP A 453 -5.17 -21.04 -18.05
CA ASP A 453 -5.47 -21.66 -16.76
C ASP A 453 -5.69 -20.60 -15.66
N ILE A 454 -6.52 -20.93 -14.68
CA ILE A 454 -6.82 -20.03 -13.55
C ILE A 454 -5.74 -20.23 -12.48
N TYR A 455 -4.58 -19.60 -12.69
CA TYR A 455 -3.56 -19.52 -11.64
C TYR A 455 -4.07 -18.62 -10.50
N THR A 456 -4.35 -19.22 -9.35
CA THR A 456 -4.74 -18.58 -8.09
C THR A 456 -3.54 -17.87 -7.45
N GLY A 457 -3.06 -16.82 -8.13
CA GLY A 457 -2.03 -15.93 -7.60
C GLY A 457 -2.45 -15.32 -6.26
N THR A 458 -1.49 -15.21 -5.34
CA THR A 458 -1.63 -14.99 -3.90
C THR A 458 -2.91 -14.28 -3.45
N SER A 459 -3.93 -15.07 -3.09
CA SER A 459 -5.01 -14.57 -2.22
C SER A 459 -4.43 -14.36 -0.82
N ILE A 460 -4.80 -13.26 -0.17
CA ILE A 460 -4.60 -13.13 1.28
C ILE A 460 -5.81 -13.80 1.91
N VAL A 461 -5.62 -15.03 2.39
CA VAL A 461 -6.61 -15.74 3.21
C VAL A 461 -7.07 -14.80 4.33
N PRO A 462 -8.38 -14.56 4.50
CA PRO A 462 -8.90 -13.79 5.62
C PRO A 462 -8.41 -14.35 6.96
N THR A 463 -8.30 -13.48 7.96
CA THR A 463 -8.03 -13.93 9.33
C THR A 463 -9.33 -14.49 9.90
N PRO A 464 -9.37 -15.78 10.31
CA PRO A 464 -10.56 -16.37 10.89
C PRO A 464 -10.99 -15.65 12.16
N VAL A 465 -12.28 -15.71 12.48
CA VAL A 465 -12.81 -15.07 13.71
C VAL A 465 -12.20 -15.72 14.96
N SER A 466 -11.85 -17.02 14.92
CA SER A 466 -11.13 -17.72 16.00
C SER A 466 -9.76 -17.11 16.33
N ASP A 467 -9.04 -16.62 15.33
CA ASP A 467 -7.71 -16.03 15.51
C ASP A 467 -7.82 -14.65 16.15
N LEU A 468 -8.87 -13.90 15.80
CA LEU A 468 -9.25 -12.67 16.49
C LEU A 468 -9.69 -12.94 17.95
N GLN A 469 -10.47 -14.00 18.22
CA GLN A 469 -10.85 -14.41 19.58
C GLN A 469 -9.62 -14.69 20.44
N LEU A 470 -8.66 -15.49 19.93
CA LEU A 470 -7.44 -15.84 20.65
C LEU A 470 -6.59 -14.60 20.93
N LEU A 471 -6.38 -13.72 19.94
CA LEU A 471 -5.66 -12.46 20.15
C LEU A 471 -6.35 -11.57 21.20
N LEU A 472 -7.68 -11.46 21.15
CA LEU A 472 -8.46 -10.63 22.07
C LEU A 472 -8.37 -11.13 23.52
N ASP A 473 -8.51 -12.44 23.75
CA ASP A 473 -8.42 -13.00 25.11
C ASP A 473 -7.01 -12.81 25.70
N GLU A 474 -5.97 -13.01 24.89
CA GLU A 474 -4.57 -12.95 25.31
C GLU A 474 -4.01 -11.52 25.46
N ILE A 475 -4.78 -10.48 25.08
CA ILE A 475 -4.42 -9.07 25.32
C ILE A 475 -5.42 -8.28 26.16
N LYS A 476 -6.52 -8.89 26.62
CA LYS A 476 -7.62 -8.22 27.38
C LYS A 476 -7.12 -7.46 28.61
N ASP A 477 -6.15 -8.02 29.33
CA ASP A 477 -5.59 -7.44 30.56
C ASP A 477 -4.84 -6.13 30.30
N TYR A 478 -4.29 -5.93 29.10
CA TYR A 478 -3.61 -4.70 28.73
C TYR A 478 -4.57 -3.55 28.39
N ARG A 479 -5.90 -3.82 28.33
CA ARG A 479 -6.97 -2.83 28.12
C ARG A 479 -6.77 -2.03 26.83
N ILE A 480 -6.63 -2.74 25.72
CA ILE A 480 -6.41 -2.19 24.37
C ILE A 480 -7.70 -2.35 23.58
N GLN A 481 -8.35 -1.26 23.18
CA GLN A 481 -9.58 -1.36 22.38
C GLN A 481 -9.24 -1.66 20.90
N VAL A 482 -9.55 -2.86 20.44
CA VAL A 482 -9.22 -3.38 19.11
C VAL A 482 -10.35 -3.07 18.12
N PHE A 483 -10.06 -2.18 17.19
CA PHE A 483 -10.89 -1.95 16.01
C PHE A 483 -10.57 -3.04 15.00
N PHE A 484 -11.57 -3.85 14.64
CA PHE A 484 -11.43 -4.84 13.57
C PHE A 484 -12.38 -4.56 12.42
N SER A 485 -12.03 -5.00 11.22
CA SER A 485 -12.90 -4.88 10.05
C SER A 485 -12.73 -6.08 9.15
N PHE A 486 -13.86 -6.58 8.67
CA PHE A 486 -13.97 -7.61 7.65
C PHE A 486 -13.16 -7.29 6.39
N GLU A 487 -12.88 -8.33 5.61
CA GLU A 487 -12.18 -8.25 4.33
C GLU A 487 -12.75 -7.18 3.39
N ALA A 488 -11.86 -6.57 2.60
CA ALA A 488 -12.19 -5.38 1.84
C ALA A 488 -12.67 -5.76 0.42
N SER A 489 -13.98 -6.00 0.30
CA SER A 489 -14.71 -6.54 -0.86
C SER A 489 -15.90 -5.63 -1.25
N GLU A 490 -16.69 -6.00 -2.26
CA GLU A 490 -17.94 -5.25 -2.58
C GLU A 490 -19.04 -5.49 -1.54
N ASP A 491 -19.05 -6.67 -0.93
CA ASP A 491 -20.05 -7.10 0.05
C ASP A 491 -19.87 -6.45 1.43
N THR A 492 -18.67 -5.93 1.71
CA THR A 492 -18.42 -5.13 2.91
C THR A 492 -18.60 -3.61 2.72
N THR A 493 -19.17 -3.15 1.59
CA THR A 493 -19.30 -1.70 1.26
C THR A 493 -20.55 -1.00 1.82
N PHE A 494 -20.51 0.35 1.80
CA PHE A 494 -21.68 1.21 2.00
C PHE A 494 -22.91 0.82 1.18
N LEU A 495 -22.72 0.31 -0.04
CA LEU A 495 -23.85 -0.08 -0.90
C LEU A 495 -24.48 -1.39 -0.41
N LYS A 496 -23.68 -2.40 -0.04
CA LYS A 496 -24.19 -3.69 0.44
C LYS A 496 -24.87 -3.54 1.81
N LEU A 497 -24.24 -2.87 2.78
CA LEU A 497 -24.85 -2.55 4.08
C LEU A 497 -26.18 -1.77 3.95
N SER A 498 -26.28 -0.89 2.94
CA SER A 498 -27.52 -0.14 2.65
C SER A 498 -28.62 -0.95 1.94
N THR A 499 -28.36 -2.20 1.56
CA THR A 499 -29.28 -3.04 0.77
C THR A 499 -29.54 -4.43 1.34
N HIS A 500 -28.63 -4.97 2.15
CA HIS A 500 -28.70 -6.33 2.72
C HIS A 500 -28.74 -6.36 4.26
N GLY A 501 -28.73 -5.20 4.95
CA GLY A 501 -28.69 -5.16 6.41
C GLY A 501 -27.29 -5.40 6.97
N MET A 502 -27.20 -5.74 8.26
CA MET A 502 -25.94 -6.03 8.96
C MET A 502 -25.87 -7.45 9.50
N ASP A 503 -26.84 -8.28 9.14
CA ASP A 503 -27.21 -9.51 9.82
C ASP A 503 -26.03 -10.51 9.79
N GLN A 504 -25.36 -10.64 8.63
CA GLN A 504 -24.12 -11.41 8.47
C GLN A 504 -22.96 -10.91 9.37
N TYR A 505 -22.83 -9.59 9.55
CA TYR A 505 -21.77 -9.03 10.41
C TYR A 505 -21.98 -9.45 11.86
N MET A 506 -23.25 -9.50 12.30
CA MET A 506 -23.62 -9.95 13.64
C MET A 506 -23.42 -11.46 13.80
N GLU A 507 -23.93 -12.27 12.86
CA GLU A 507 -23.74 -13.73 12.83
C GLU A 507 -22.25 -14.11 12.93
N ASN A 508 -21.39 -13.49 12.10
CA ASN A 508 -19.94 -13.71 12.13
C ASN A 508 -19.23 -13.18 13.41
N THR A 509 -19.94 -12.55 14.35
CA THR A 509 -19.35 -12.00 15.58
C THR A 509 -20.10 -12.35 16.87
N GLU A 510 -21.08 -13.25 16.82
CA GLU A 510 -21.84 -13.71 18.00
C GLU A 510 -20.89 -14.28 19.09
N ASP A 511 -19.88 -15.06 18.71
CA ASP A 511 -18.84 -15.58 19.62
C ASP A 511 -17.94 -14.50 20.27
N LEU A 512 -17.97 -13.25 19.78
CA LEU A 512 -17.25 -12.12 20.38
C LEU A 512 -18.08 -11.41 21.48
N GLU A 513 -19.33 -11.81 21.69
CA GLU A 513 -20.26 -11.22 22.65
C GLU A 513 -20.17 -11.89 24.03
N ASN A 514 -20.54 -11.15 25.08
CA ASN A 514 -20.64 -11.64 26.46
C ASN A 514 -19.38 -12.30 27.07
N THR A 515 -18.18 -12.05 26.50
CA THR A 515 -16.88 -12.46 27.05
C THR A 515 -16.20 -11.33 27.84
N GLU A 516 -15.10 -11.64 28.53
CA GLU A 516 -14.30 -10.62 29.24
C GLU A 516 -13.69 -9.58 28.28
N TYR A 517 -13.41 -9.98 27.03
CA TYR A 517 -12.78 -9.14 26.02
C TYR A 517 -13.77 -8.36 25.12
N SER A 518 -15.07 -8.65 25.17
CA SER A 518 -16.10 -8.00 24.32
C SER A 518 -16.09 -6.46 24.40
N ARG A 519 -15.72 -5.90 25.55
CA ARG A 519 -15.55 -4.45 25.81
C ARG A 519 -14.40 -3.79 25.03
N TYR A 520 -13.46 -4.59 24.56
CA TYR A 520 -12.31 -4.18 23.79
C TYR A 520 -12.51 -4.44 22.29
N ALA A 521 -13.29 -5.45 21.91
CA ALA A 521 -13.62 -5.77 20.52
C ALA A 521 -14.58 -4.74 19.91
N ILE A 522 -14.23 -4.17 18.75
CA ILE A 522 -15.00 -3.13 18.04
C ILE A 522 -15.08 -3.46 16.54
N PRO A 523 -16.19 -4.07 16.05
CA PRO A 523 -16.40 -4.27 14.62
C PRO A 523 -16.63 -2.93 13.93
N CYS A 524 -15.89 -2.68 12.85
CA CYS A 524 -15.94 -1.44 12.09
C CYS A 524 -16.53 -1.70 10.71
N LEU A 525 -17.59 -0.97 10.37
CA LEU A 525 -18.33 -1.18 9.12
C LEU A 525 -18.98 0.13 8.62
N PRO A 526 -19.27 0.22 7.31
CA PRO A 526 -18.76 -0.63 6.24
C PRO A 526 -17.35 -0.18 5.80
N ASN A 527 -16.69 -1.02 5.01
CA ASN A 527 -15.46 -0.68 4.31
C ASN A 527 -15.69 0.41 3.23
N PHE A 528 -14.63 1.16 2.93
CA PHE A 528 -14.69 2.35 2.08
C PHE A 528 -14.22 2.04 0.65
N THR A 529 -14.95 2.52 -0.36
CA THR A 529 -14.65 2.31 -1.78
C THR A 529 -13.80 3.44 -2.35
N VAL A 530 -12.56 3.11 -2.75
CA VAL A 530 -11.71 4.01 -3.55
C VAL A 530 -12.11 3.93 -5.02
N ILE A 531 -12.22 2.72 -5.58
CA ILE A 531 -12.75 2.44 -6.92
C ILE A 531 -13.72 1.24 -6.83
N PRO A 532 -14.99 1.36 -7.27
CA PRO A 532 -15.92 0.23 -7.41
C PRO A 532 -15.47 -0.75 -8.51
N SER A 533 -15.84 -2.04 -8.43
CA SER A 533 -15.47 -3.01 -9.48
C SER A 533 -16.07 -2.61 -10.84
N ASP A 534 -17.34 -2.18 -10.85
CA ASP A 534 -18.12 -1.79 -12.03
C ASP A 534 -17.57 -0.58 -12.81
N LYS A 535 -16.66 0.19 -12.20
CA LYS A 535 -16.08 1.43 -12.74
C LYS A 535 -14.55 1.42 -12.81
N SER A 536 -13.96 0.25 -12.60
CA SER A 536 -12.51 0.08 -12.52
C SER A 536 -11.78 -0.09 -13.86
N ARG A 537 -12.48 0.09 -14.99
CA ARG A 537 -11.93 -0.15 -16.33
C ARG A 537 -10.74 0.74 -16.63
N VAL A 538 -9.66 0.11 -17.08
CA VAL A 538 -8.49 0.76 -17.69
C VAL A 538 -8.43 0.33 -19.16
N VAL A 539 -8.34 1.30 -20.07
CA VAL A 539 -8.15 1.05 -21.50
C VAL A 539 -6.73 1.44 -21.89
N LEU A 540 -5.95 0.47 -22.36
CA LEU A 540 -4.55 0.66 -22.76
C LEU A 540 -4.41 1.07 -24.23
N GLY A 541 -5.39 0.68 -25.05
CA GLY A 541 -5.46 0.95 -26.48
C GLY A 541 -6.58 0.14 -27.12
N SER A 542 -6.53 0.00 -28.44
CA SER A 542 -7.31 -0.99 -29.19
C SER A 542 -6.43 -1.70 -30.22
N LYS A 543 -6.90 -2.85 -30.70
CA LYS A 543 -6.22 -3.63 -31.75
C LYS A 543 -6.01 -2.77 -32.99
N ALA A 544 -4.87 -2.97 -33.66
CA ALA A 544 -4.72 -2.55 -35.05
C ALA A 544 -5.54 -3.52 -35.93
N VAL A 545 -6.28 -2.98 -36.89
CA VAL A 545 -7.12 -3.73 -37.83
C VAL A 545 -6.89 -3.22 -39.25
N ARG A 546 -7.14 -4.08 -40.23
CA ARG A 546 -7.09 -3.75 -41.66
C ARG A 546 -8.48 -3.94 -42.25
N GLY A 547 -9.08 -2.86 -42.73
CA GLY A 547 -10.40 -2.89 -43.35
C GLY A 547 -10.39 -3.62 -44.70
N GLU A 548 -11.58 -4.02 -45.17
CA GLU A 548 -11.75 -4.69 -46.49
C GLU A 548 -11.26 -3.84 -47.67
N ASP A 549 -11.22 -2.51 -47.51
CA ASP A 549 -10.67 -1.56 -48.47
C ASP A 549 -9.13 -1.41 -48.40
N GLY A 550 -8.49 -2.25 -47.58
CA GLY A 550 -7.05 -2.31 -47.38
C GLY A 550 -6.48 -1.23 -46.44
N LYS A 551 -7.28 -0.29 -45.94
CA LYS A 551 -6.80 0.74 -44.99
C LYS A 551 -6.45 0.12 -43.64
N LEU A 552 -5.44 0.67 -42.98
CA LEU A 552 -5.10 0.36 -41.61
C LEU A 552 -5.69 1.41 -40.66
N GLU A 553 -6.34 0.94 -39.61
CA GLU A 553 -6.87 1.78 -38.52
C GLU A 553 -6.78 1.07 -37.17
N PHE A 554 -7.04 1.80 -36.10
CA PHE A 554 -7.19 1.23 -34.76
C PHE A 554 -8.68 1.08 -34.48
N SER A 555 -9.10 -0.13 -34.11
CA SER A 555 -10.52 -0.44 -34.00
C SER A 555 -11.22 0.47 -33.00
N THR A 556 -12.42 0.92 -33.36
CA THR A 556 -13.32 1.69 -32.48
C THR A 556 -14.33 0.80 -31.76
N ASP A 557 -14.34 -0.51 -32.06
CA ASP A 557 -15.16 -1.48 -31.35
C ASP A 557 -14.66 -1.68 -29.91
N ARG A 558 -15.60 -1.72 -28.96
CA ARG A 558 -15.34 -1.89 -27.53
C ARG A 558 -14.75 -3.25 -27.21
N ASP A 559 -14.92 -4.26 -28.07
CA ASP A 559 -14.38 -5.60 -27.85
C ASP A 559 -13.01 -5.84 -28.50
N ASP A 560 -12.56 -4.89 -29.33
CA ASP A 560 -11.15 -4.74 -29.72
C ASP A 560 -10.35 -3.84 -28.78
N PHE A 561 -10.97 -3.26 -27.74
CA PHE A 561 -10.25 -2.47 -26.74
C PHE A 561 -9.40 -3.38 -25.85
N MET A 562 -8.10 -3.08 -25.81
CA MET A 562 -7.15 -3.66 -24.86
C MET A 562 -7.48 -3.11 -23.46
N LYS A 563 -8.30 -3.87 -22.72
CA LYS A 563 -8.94 -3.44 -21.47
C LYS A 563 -8.65 -4.43 -20.34
N PHE A 564 -8.47 -3.92 -19.14
CA PHE A 564 -8.58 -4.71 -17.91
C PHE A 564 -9.41 -3.95 -16.86
N TRP A 565 -9.80 -4.65 -15.81
CA TRP A 565 -10.53 -4.12 -14.67
C TRP A 565 -9.67 -4.24 -13.40
N ILE A 566 -9.71 -3.25 -12.52
CA ILE A 566 -9.08 -3.30 -11.19
C ILE A 566 -10.17 -3.75 -10.22
N TYR A 567 -10.25 -5.05 -9.91
CA TYR A 567 -11.35 -5.71 -9.17
C TYR A 567 -11.64 -5.11 -7.78
N GLY A 568 -12.26 -3.93 -7.76
CA GLY A 568 -12.33 -3.07 -6.59
C GLY A 568 -10.98 -2.50 -6.14
N VAL A 569 -11.02 -1.37 -5.42
CA VAL A 569 -9.97 -0.97 -4.46
C VAL A 569 -10.65 -0.33 -3.26
N TYR A 570 -10.34 -0.83 -2.07
CA TYR A 570 -11.02 -0.49 -0.82
C TYR A 570 -10.07 0.01 0.28
N ILE A 571 -10.64 0.50 1.37
CA ILE A 571 -9.95 0.90 2.60
C ILE A 571 -10.68 0.27 3.79
N GLY A 572 -9.92 -0.42 4.65
CA GLY A 572 -10.44 -1.11 5.83
C GLY A 572 -11.01 -0.14 6.86
N ALA A 573 -12.26 -0.39 7.28
CA ALA A 573 -13.01 0.48 8.18
C ALA A 573 -12.32 0.68 9.54
N ALA A 574 -11.63 -0.35 10.05
CA ALA A 574 -10.88 -0.29 11.31
C ALA A 574 -9.82 0.80 11.33
N TYR A 575 -9.11 1.02 10.21
CA TYR A 575 -8.11 2.08 10.10
C TYR A 575 -8.72 3.49 10.18
N VAL A 576 -9.90 3.68 9.60
CA VAL A 576 -10.63 4.96 9.68
C VAL A 576 -11.19 5.17 11.09
N ALA A 577 -11.70 4.11 11.73
CA ALA A 577 -12.26 4.14 13.08
C ALA A 577 -11.18 4.44 14.14
N ALA A 578 -10.14 3.59 14.21
CA ALA A 578 -8.99 3.82 15.09
C ALA A 578 -8.32 5.17 14.82
N GLY A 579 -8.27 5.62 13.56
CA GLY A 579 -7.71 6.91 13.17
C GLY A 579 -8.52 8.11 13.68
N ILE A 580 -9.85 8.09 13.55
CA ILE A 580 -10.69 9.20 14.02
C ILE A 580 -10.81 9.22 15.54
N VAL A 581 -10.87 8.05 16.18
CA VAL A 581 -10.83 7.90 17.64
C VAL A 581 -9.50 8.42 18.19
N SER A 582 -8.38 7.99 17.61
CA SER A 582 -7.05 8.51 17.96
C SER A 582 -6.94 10.01 17.75
N ALA A 583 -7.53 10.56 16.70
CA ALA A 583 -7.49 11.99 16.44
C ALA A 583 -8.27 12.80 17.49
N TYR A 584 -9.46 12.34 17.90
CA TYR A 584 -10.28 13.09 18.87
C TYR A 584 -9.77 13.03 20.32
N GLN A 585 -8.86 12.11 20.65
CA GLN A 585 -8.12 12.16 21.92
C GLN A 585 -7.33 13.46 22.11
N CYS A 586 -6.91 14.11 21.01
CA CYS A 586 -6.06 15.29 21.08
C CYS A 586 -6.87 16.58 21.38
N PRO A 587 -6.58 17.32 22.48
CA PRO A 587 -7.26 18.58 22.78
C PRO A 587 -7.07 19.64 21.69
N ASN A 588 -5.95 19.65 20.95
CA ASN A 588 -5.77 20.58 19.82
C ASN A 588 -6.64 20.22 18.60
N PHE A 589 -6.94 18.93 18.37
CA PHE A 589 -7.86 18.51 17.33
C PHE A 589 -9.29 18.90 17.68
N LEU A 590 -9.75 18.59 18.90
CA LEU A 590 -11.06 19.01 19.38
C LEU A 590 -11.19 20.55 19.39
N SER A 591 -10.15 21.29 19.82
CA SER A 591 -10.13 22.76 19.79
C SER A 591 -10.29 23.32 18.37
N ALA A 592 -9.78 22.63 17.35
CA ALA A 592 -9.94 23.02 15.94
C ALA A 592 -11.37 22.79 15.39
N LYS A 593 -12.20 22.02 16.11
CA LYS A 593 -13.62 21.76 15.75
C LYS A 593 -14.61 22.53 16.63
N PHE A 594 -14.40 22.57 17.94
CA PHE A 594 -15.31 23.10 18.95
C PHE A 594 -14.87 24.45 19.57
N GLY A 595 -13.69 24.95 19.22
CA GLY A 595 -13.16 26.23 19.71
C GLY A 595 -12.97 26.25 21.21
N GLY A 596 -13.45 27.32 21.87
CA GLY A 596 -13.30 27.53 23.32
C GLY A 596 -14.08 26.55 24.22
N LYS A 597 -14.83 25.60 23.66
CA LYS A 597 -15.54 24.54 24.43
C LYS A 597 -14.64 23.35 24.80
N VAL A 598 -13.32 23.50 24.73
CA VAL A 598 -12.33 22.43 24.95
C VAL A 598 -11.31 22.88 25.99
N LYS A 599 -11.10 22.06 27.03
CA LYS A 599 -10.12 22.30 28.08
C LYS A 599 -8.77 21.74 27.62
N LYS A 600 -7.77 22.59 27.38
CA LYS A 600 -6.54 22.21 26.66
C LYS A 600 -5.71 21.14 27.37
N GLU A 601 -5.86 21.05 28.69
CA GLU A 601 -5.12 20.15 29.56
C GLU A 601 -5.68 18.72 29.50
N TYR A 602 -6.96 18.54 29.14
CA TYR A 602 -7.63 17.24 29.22
C TYR A 602 -7.58 16.47 27.88
N PRO A 603 -7.30 15.16 27.88
CA PRO A 603 -7.45 14.31 26.70
C PRO A 603 -8.94 14.06 26.37
N GLY A 604 -9.23 13.70 25.12
CA GLY A 604 -10.58 13.40 24.62
C GLY A 604 -11.16 12.05 25.02
N VAL A 605 -10.70 11.42 26.12
CA VAL A 605 -11.07 10.05 26.52
C VAL A 605 -12.58 9.86 26.74
N ARG A 606 -13.24 10.90 27.27
CA ARG A 606 -14.68 10.93 27.57
C ARG A 606 -15.54 11.51 26.41
N PHE A 607 -14.91 11.87 25.28
CA PHE A 607 -15.60 12.39 24.11
C PHE A 607 -16.48 11.31 23.48
N ASP A 608 -17.78 11.45 23.69
CA ASP A 608 -18.79 10.66 23.01
C ASP A 608 -19.09 11.27 21.64
N ILE A 609 -18.74 10.57 20.57
CA ILE A 609 -18.98 10.99 19.19
C ILE A 609 -20.46 10.90 18.78
N GLU A 610 -21.27 10.05 19.43
CA GLU A 610 -22.72 9.95 19.21
C GLU A 610 -23.52 11.07 19.91
N ALA A 611 -22.90 11.81 20.84
CA ALA A 611 -23.60 12.81 21.65
C ALA A 611 -23.97 14.08 20.85
N GLY A 612 -25.21 14.13 20.36
CA GLY A 612 -25.76 15.28 19.64
C GLY A 612 -25.03 15.53 18.31
N ASP A 613 -24.68 16.79 18.03
CA ASP A 613 -23.99 17.15 16.79
C ASP A 613 -22.51 16.70 16.72
N ASN A 614 -21.98 15.96 17.71
CA ASN A 614 -20.55 15.68 17.83
C ASN A 614 -19.93 15.02 16.58
N ALA A 615 -20.60 14.03 15.98
CA ALA A 615 -20.21 13.42 14.71
C ALA A 615 -20.25 14.37 13.48
N LEU A 616 -20.95 15.50 13.59
CA LEU A 616 -21.02 16.54 12.55
C LEU A 616 -19.84 17.53 12.64
N TYR A 617 -19.33 17.78 13.85
CA TYR A 617 -18.08 18.52 14.07
C TYR A 617 -16.86 17.61 13.83
N VAL A 618 -16.92 16.36 14.27
CA VAL A 618 -15.87 15.33 14.13
C VAL A 618 -16.27 14.35 13.02
N THR A 619 -16.28 14.85 11.79
CA THR A 619 -16.39 14.03 10.58
C THR A 619 -15.11 13.25 10.33
N THR A 620 -15.20 12.15 9.59
CA THR A 620 -14.01 11.56 8.94
C THR A 620 -13.43 12.53 7.90
N ASN A 621 -12.27 12.17 7.36
CA ASN A 621 -11.68 12.79 6.18
C ASN A 621 -12.21 12.21 4.84
N MET A 622 -13.07 11.19 4.89
CA MET A 622 -13.42 10.34 3.74
C MET A 622 -14.57 10.94 2.91
N PRO A 623 -14.51 10.86 1.57
CA PRO A 623 -15.59 11.32 0.71
C PRO A 623 -16.79 10.38 0.75
N LYS A 624 -17.99 10.92 0.52
CA LYS A 624 -19.23 10.15 0.43
C LYS A 624 -19.25 9.13 -0.70
N GLU A 625 -20.06 8.10 -0.51
CA GLU A 625 -20.11 6.92 -1.39
C GLU A 625 -21.50 6.68 -1.96
N ILE A 626 -22.53 6.82 -1.12
CA ILE A 626 -23.94 6.68 -1.47
C ILE A 626 -24.72 7.95 -1.08
N ALA A 627 -26.01 8.03 -1.42
CA ALA A 627 -26.84 9.19 -1.13
C ALA A 627 -27.15 9.38 0.38
N GLY A 628 -27.00 8.32 1.16
CA GLY A 628 -27.42 8.16 2.56
C GLY A 628 -28.08 6.80 2.76
N TYR A 629 -28.29 6.36 4.00
CA TYR A 629 -29.02 5.11 4.27
C TYR A 629 -30.54 5.32 4.23
N THR A 630 -31.28 4.26 3.95
CA THR A 630 -32.75 4.25 4.03
C THR A 630 -33.22 4.39 5.49
N THR A 631 -34.50 4.71 5.69
CA THR A 631 -35.09 4.70 7.05
C THR A 631 -35.07 3.31 7.67
N GLU A 632 -35.23 2.27 6.85
CA GLU A 632 -35.22 0.86 7.25
C GLU A 632 -33.85 0.43 7.79
N THR A 633 -32.77 0.63 7.03
CA THR A 633 -31.40 0.37 7.49
C THR A 633 -31.09 1.15 8.78
N LYS A 634 -31.55 2.41 8.88
CA LYS A 634 -31.37 3.23 10.10
C LYS A 634 -32.14 2.69 11.29
N ASN A 635 -33.34 2.13 11.10
CA ASN A 635 -34.10 1.53 12.21
C ASN A 635 -33.33 0.33 12.77
N ILE A 636 -32.89 -0.60 11.90
CA ILE A 636 -32.11 -1.79 12.29
C ILE A 636 -30.83 -1.37 13.03
N ILE A 637 -30.10 -0.35 12.54
CA ILE A 637 -28.89 0.18 13.21
C ILE A 637 -29.20 0.79 14.60
N ASN A 638 -30.38 1.38 14.81
CA ASN A 638 -30.76 1.94 16.12
C ASN A 638 -31.36 0.89 17.07
N GLU A 639 -31.85 -0.22 16.55
CA GLU A 639 -32.39 -1.35 17.30
C GLU A 639 -31.26 -2.14 17.97
N HIS A 640 -30.37 -2.76 17.17
CA HIS A 640 -29.23 -3.53 17.69
C HIS A 640 -28.15 -2.64 18.32
N LYS A 641 -27.93 -1.43 17.78
CA LYS A 641 -26.83 -0.52 18.17
C LYS A 641 -25.46 -1.21 18.05
N TYR A 642 -25.29 -2.08 17.06
CA TYR A 642 -24.08 -2.85 16.81
C TYR A 642 -22.94 -1.97 16.27
N GLY A 643 -21.70 -2.26 16.69
CA GLY A 643 -20.45 -1.80 16.10
C GLY A 643 -20.15 -0.30 15.94
N PHE A 644 -19.02 -0.02 15.29
CA PHE A 644 -18.59 1.29 14.85
C PHE A 644 -19.06 1.51 13.41
N ILE A 645 -20.26 2.08 13.26
CA ILE A 645 -20.94 2.26 11.99
C ILE A 645 -20.69 3.66 11.43
N PHE A 646 -20.14 3.75 10.23
CA PHE A 646 -20.06 5.00 9.45
C PHE A 646 -21.36 5.28 8.68
N SER A 647 -21.61 6.54 8.31
CA SER A 647 -22.72 6.93 7.43
C SER A 647 -22.31 7.96 6.36
N SER A 648 -22.85 7.75 5.15
CA SER A 648 -22.72 8.63 3.98
C SER A 648 -23.87 9.67 3.87
N ASP A 649 -24.69 9.83 4.92
CA ASP A 649 -25.90 10.67 4.95
C ASP A 649 -25.68 12.16 4.66
N LYS A 650 -26.68 12.80 4.05
CA LYS A 650 -26.72 14.25 3.74
C LYS A 650 -26.99 15.13 4.96
N ASN A 651 -26.04 15.13 5.88
CA ASN A 651 -26.03 15.98 7.07
C ASN A 651 -25.71 17.45 6.76
N GLN A 652 -26.21 18.35 7.60
CA GLN A 652 -25.87 19.78 7.59
C GLN A 652 -25.53 20.23 9.02
N LEU A 653 -24.65 21.22 9.14
CA LEU A 653 -24.28 21.82 10.43
C LEU A 653 -24.18 23.35 10.29
N ASN A 654 -24.96 24.07 11.10
CA ASN A 654 -25.08 25.53 11.04
C ASN A 654 -25.38 26.06 9.62
N GLY A 655 -26.21 25.34 8.85
CA GLY A 655 -26.57 25.64 7.47
C GLY A 655 -25.53 25.22 6.40
N ASN A 656 -24.36 24.73 6.79
CA ASN A 656 -23.34 24.23 5.86
C ASN A 656 -23.55 22.74 5.59
N VAL A 657 -23.46 22.31 4.33
CA VAL A 657 -23.58 20.89 3.97
C VAL A 657 -22.29 20.14 4.30
N ILE A 658 -22.41 19.02 5.02
CA ILE A 658 -21.28 18.12 5.28
C ILE A 658 -21.21 17.12 4.12
N ASN A 659 -20.11 17.16 3.36
CA ASN A 659 -19.87 16.26 2.21
C ASN A 659 -18.87 15.12 2.51
N LEU A 660 -18.54 14.94 3.78
CA LEU A 660 -17.68 13.86 4.28
C LEU A 660 -18.52 12.80 5.01
N ILE A 661 -17.96 11.61 5.17
CA ILE A 661 -18.59 10.53 5.96
C ILE A 661 -18.52 10.86 7.45
N THR A 662 -19.61 10.60 8.16
CA THR A 662 -19.75 10.80 9.62
C THR A 662 -19.82 9.46 10.35
N VAL A 663 -19.52 9.44 11.64
CA VAL A 663 -19.80 8.26 12.50
C VAL A 663 -21.28 8.30 12.89
N TYR A 664 -21.94 7.14 12.92
CA TYR A 664 -23.36 6.97 13.23
C TYR A 664 -23.61 6.09 14.47
N LYS A 665 -22.74 5.09 14.69
CA LYS A 665 -22.59 4.34 15.96
C LYS A 665 -21.13 4.16 16.29
N SER A 666 -20.80 4.06 17.58
CA SER A 666 -19.44 3.93 18.10
C SER A 666 -19.43 2.94 19.27
N ARG A 667 -19.59 1.65 18.95
CA ARG A 667 -19.98 0.58 19.89
C ARG A 667 -19.00 -0.60 19.87
N CYS A 668 -18.83 -1.26 21.02
CA CYS A 668 -18.04 -2.50 21.19
C CYS A 668 -18.96 -3.74 21.17
N MET A 669 -18.41 -4.95 21.37
CA MET A 669 -19.20 -6.19 21.50
C MET A 669 -19.78 -6.40 22.91
N ASN A 670 -19.50 -5.52 23.89
CA ASN A 670 -20.07 -5.66 25.23
C ASN A 670 -21.55 -5.25 25.25
N GLU A 671 -22.42 -6.18 25.64
CA GLU A 671 -23.84 -5.91 25.82
C GLU A 671 -24.12 -4.91 26.96
N SER A 672 -25.08 -4.01 26.72
CA SER A 672 -25.63 -3.10 27.72
C SER A 672 -26.77 -3.78 28.46
N LYS A 673 -26.81 -3.65 29.79
CA LYS A 673 -27.96 -4.04 30.63
C LYS A 673 -29.30 -3.40 30.21
N ASN A 674 -29.24 -2.34 29.38
CA ASN A 674 -30.40 -1.63 28.82
C ASN A 674 -30.65 -1.96 27.33
N GLY A 675 -30.10 -3.07 26.83
CA GLY A 675 -30.31 -3.62 25.48
C GLY A 675 -29.42 -3.00 24.39
N GLY A 676 -28.88 -3.85 23.51
CA GLY A 676 -27.89 -3.48 22.49
C GLY A 676 -26.53 -3.11 23.09
N PHE A 677 -25.58 -2.69 22.27
CA PHE A 677 -24.18 -2.61 22.70
C PHE A 677 -23.74 -1.30 23.37
N GLU A 678 -22.65 -1.36 24.14
CA GLU A 678 -22.09 -0.23 24.88
C GLU A 678 -21.18 0.68 24.02
N SER A 679 -21.26 1.98 24.29
CA SER A 679 -20.46 3.00 23.58
C SER A 679 -19.00 2.98 24.02
N ILE A 680 -18.08 2.93 23.05
CA ILE A 680 -16.64 2.67 23.30
C ILE A 680 -15.98 3.67 24.26
N PHE A 681 -16.48 4.91 24.33
CA PHE A 681 -15.93 5.97 25.18
C PHE A 681 -15.93 5.60 26.67
N ARG A 682 -16.86 4.72 27.11
CA ARG A 682 -16.95 4.32 28.52
C ARG A 682 -15.70 3.57 28.94
N GLU A 683 -15.32 2.54 28.19
CA GLU A 683 -14.10 1.78 28.46
C GLU A 683 -12.84 2.61 28.18
N THR A 684 -12.83 3.52 27.18
CA THR A 684 -11.74 4.49 27.02
C THR A 684 -11.56 5.37 28.27
N THR A 685 -12.66 5.82 28.88
CA THR A 685 -12.66 6.65 30.10
C THR A 685 -12.29 5.83 31.33
N ARG A 686 -12.83 4.63 31.49
CA ARG A 686 -12.54 3.67 32.57
C ARG A 686 -11.07 3.27 32.58
N THR A 687 -10.53 2.89 31.44
CA THR A 687 -9.09 2.61 31.26
C THR A 687 -8.21 3.84 31.51
N TYR A 688 -8.66 5.05 31.16
CA TYR A 688 -7.95 6.28 31.54
C TYR A 688 -8.00 6.57 33.05
N LEU A 689 -9.14 6.37 33.71
CA LEU A 689 -9.28 6.54 35.15
C LEU A 689 -8.39 5.53 35.92
N TYR A 690 -8.39 4.27 35.48
CA TYR A 690 -7.49 3.22 35.99
C TYR A 690 -6.02 3.65 35.92
N ARG A 691 -5.53 4.01 34.72
CA ARG A 691 -4.14 4.43 34.49
C ARG A 691 -3.79 5.75 35.20
N MET A 692 -4.73 6.70 35.30
CA MET A 692 -4.55 7.93 36.09
C MET A 692 -4.40 7.65 37.58
N ILE A 693 -5.14 6.70 38.14
CA ILE A 693 -4.98 6.29 39.54
C ILE A 693 -3.63 5.59 39.74
N GLY A 694 -3.21 4.74 38.80
CA GLY A 694 -1.84 4.18 38.77
C GLY A 694 -0.76 5.27 38.79
N ALA A 695 -0.85 6.26 37.88
CA ALA A 695 0.10 7.37 37.80
C ALA A 695 0.15 8.24 39.08
N LEU A 696 -1.00 8.47 39.72
CA LEU A 696 -1.12 9.33 40.90
C LEU A 696 -0.74 8.61 42.22
N THR A 697 -0.91 7.29 42.28
CA THR A 697 -0.56 6.49 43.47
C THR A 697 0.84 5.88 43.38
N SER A 698 1.33 5.58 42.17
CA SER A 698 2.59 4.87 41.86
C SER A 698 2.68 3.40 42.32
N ASP A 699 1.77 2.93 43.18
CA ASP A 699 1.77 1.57 43.73
C ASP A 699 0.37 1.03 44.12
N TYR A 700 -0.71 1.71 43.71
CA TYR A 700 -2.11 1.39 44.07
C TYR A 700 -2.38 1.19 45.58
N LYS A 701 -1.54 1.72 46.48
CA LYS A 701 -1.81 1.65 47.93
C LYS A 701 -3.12 2.35 48.29
N LYS A 702 -3.95 1.67 49.11
CA LYS A 702 -5.26 2.13 49.59
C LYS A 702 -5.26 3.59 50.06
N GLU A 703 -4.34 3.97 50.96
CA GLU A 703 -4.23 5.35 51.48
C GLU A 703 -3.95 6.43 50.42
N ARG A 704 -3.40 6.06 49.25
CA ARG A 704 -3.13 7.00 48.15
C ARG A 704 -4.33 7.08 47.21
N ILE A 705 -5.03 5.96 46.99
CA ILE A 705 -6.33 5.94 46.30
C ILE A 705 -7.34 6.78 47.09
N ASP A 706 -7.40 6.62 48.42
CA ASP A 706 -8.33 7.34 49.28
C ASP A 706 -8.22 8.88 49.14
N LYS A 707 -6.99 9.40 48.97
CA LYS A 707 -6.68 10.83 48.78
C LYS A 707 -7.11 11.40 47.43
N ILE A 708 -7.32 10.56 46.41
CA ILE A 708 -7.83 11.00 45.09
C ILE A 708 -9.29 11.50 45.19
N PHE A 709 -10.02 11.00 46.20
CA PHE A 709 -11.42 11.35 46.49
C PHE A 709 -11.61 12.39 47.62
N GLU A 710 -10.55 12.82 48.30
CA GLU A 710 -10.62 13.80 49.40
C GLU A 710 -11.11 15.20 48.94
N SER A 711 -11.45 16.07 49.89
CA SER A 711 -11.88 17.45 49.60
C SER A 711 -10.73 18.30 49.05
N GLY A 712 -10.59 18.28 47.72
CA GLY A 712 -9.48 18.87 46.96
C GLY A 712 -8.66 17.85 46.14
N GLY A 713 -8.99 16.56 46.23
CA GLY A 713 -8.40 15.49 45.42
C GLY A 713 -8.79 15.56 43.93
N LYS A 714 -8.16 14.71 43.12
CA LYS A 714 -8.25 14.76 41.64
C LYS A 714 -9.68 14.59 41.10
N VAL A 715 -10.51 13.79 41.77
CA VAL A 715 -11.94 13.65 41.44
C VAL A 715 -12.64 15.01 41.50
N LYS A 716 -12.31 15.85 42.48
CA LYS A 716 -12.92 17.18 42.61
C LYS A 716 -12.44 18.15 41.53
N GLU A 717 -11.19 18.04 41.08
CA GLU A 717 -10.67 18.81 39.93
C GLU A 717 -11.42 18.47 38.63
N TRP A 718 -11.75 17.19 38.40
CA TRP A 718 -12.56 16.77 37.25
C TRP A 718 -14.00 17.29 37.35
N GLN A 719 -14.66 17.14 38.51
CA GLN A 719 -16.00 17.68 38.78
C GLN A 719 -16.10 19.21 38.64
N LEU A 720 -15.01 19.95 38.85
CA LEU A 720 -14.95 21.42 38.70
C LEU A 720 -14.82 21.89 37.24
N SER A 721 -14.89 20.99 36.26
CA SER A 721 -14.87 21.35 34.83
C SER A 721 -15.77 20.43 33.98
N PRO A 722 -17.10 20.38 34.19
CA PRO A 722 -18.00 19.42 33.52
C PRO A 722 -18.50 19.87 32.13
N ASN A 723 -18.33 21.16 31.79
CA ASN A 723 -18.98 21.81 30.65
C ASN A 723 -18.11 21.88 29.38
N TYR A 724 -17.02 21.12 29.30
CA TYR A 724 -16.16 21.03 28.13
C TYR A 724 -16.44 19.74 27.35
N VAL A 725 -16.18 19.77 26.04
CA VAL A 725 -16.40 18.64 25.13
C VAL A 725 -15.48 17.44 25.47
N ASN A 726 -14.35 17.70 26.13
CA ASN A 726 -13.37 16.75 26.64
C ASN A 726 -13.28 16.73 28.19
N SER A 727 -14.36 17.08 28.89
CA SER A 727 -14.43 16.93 30.34
C SER A 727 -14.31 15.45 30.76
N ILE A 728 -13.36 15.12 31.66
CA ILE A 728 -13.16 13.74 32.16
C ILE A 728 -14.41 13.20 32.87
N LEU A 729 -15.11 14.07 33.59
CA LEU A 729 -16.46 13.85 34.11
C LEU A 729 -17.34 14.98 33.58
N ARG A 730 -18.44 14.65 32.91
CA ARG A 730 -19.43 15.62 32.40
C ARG A 730 -20.55 15.84 33.42
N GLU A 731 -21.44 16.78 33.13
CA GLU A 731 -22.70 16.92 33.89
C GLU A 731 -23.50 15.60 33.79
N GLY A 732 -23.86 15.03 34.94
CA GLY A 732 -24.50 13.71 35.05
C GLY A 732 -23.55 12.52 35.14
N ASP A 733 -22.23 12.70 34.99
CA ASP A 733 -21.26 11.65 35.32
C ASP A 733 -20.88 11.69 36.81
N GLY A 734 -20.54 10.53 37.38
CA GLY A 734 -20.11 10.37 38.77
C GLY A 734 -18.92 9.41 38.90
N ILE A 735 -18.19 9.52 40.01
CA ILE A 735 -17.16 8.55 40.41
C ILE A 735 -17.05 8.53 41.94
N GLU A 736 -17.28 7.37 42.55
CA GLU A 736 -17.43 7.21 44.00
C GLU A 736 -16.65 5.98 44.53
N LYS A 737 -16.42 5.95 45.84
CA LYS A 737 -15.74 4.83 46.50
C LYS A 737 -16.73 3.68 46.65
N GLY A 738 -16.45 2.55 46.00
CA GLY A 738 -17.15 1.30 46.23
C GLY A 738 -16.57 0.54 47.43
N GLU A 739 -16.88 -0.75 47.52
CA GLU A 739 -16.32 -1.65 48.53
C GLU A 739 -14.81 -1.85 48.34
N CYS A 740 -14.06 -1.93 49.45
CA CYS A 740 -12.65 -2.26 49.40
C CYS A 740 -12.29 -3.29 50.48
N ASN A 741 -11.93 -4.49 50.02
CA ASN A 741 -11.42 -5.58 50.86
C ASN A 741 -9.89 -5.46 50.99
N ASP A 742 -9.20 -6.56 51.29
CA ASP A 742 -7.75 -6.56 51.50
C ASP A 742 -6.95 -6.48 50.19
N THR A 743 -7.40 -7.11 49.10
CA THR A 743 -6.69 -7.18 47.80
C THR A 743 -7.28 -6.29 46.71
N THR A 744 -8.56 -5.91 46.84
CA THR A 744 -9.33 -5.24 45.81
C THR A 744 -9.99 -3.96 46.34
N TYR A 745 -9.90 -2.88 45.58
CA TYR A 745 -10.59 -1.61 45.81
C TYR A 745 -11.51 -1.34 44.62
N ASN A 746 -12.83 -1.38 44.85
CA ASN A 746 -13.82 -1.09 43.82
C ASN A 746 -14.14 0.40 43.77
N ILE A 747 -14.28 0.92 42.55
CA ILE A 747 -14.70 2.29 42.27
C ILE A 747 -15.95 2.20 41.40
N GLU A 748 -17.04 2.82 41.85
CA GLU A 748 -18.24 2.96 41.04
C GLU A 748 -18.06 4.18 40.13
N ILE A 749 -18.27 3.99 38.82
CA ILE A 749 -18.26 5.05 37.82
C ILE A 749 -19.69 5.12 37.26
N ASN A 750 -20.28 6.31 37.27
CA ASN A 750 -21.58 6.54 36.65
C ASN A 750 -21.43 7.38 35.39
N PHE A 751 -21.96 6.90 34.27
CA PHE A 751 -22.04 7.62 33.00
C PHE A 751 -23.49 7.98 32.69
N ALA A 752 -23.90 9.20 33.06
CA ALA A 752 -25.23 9.75 32.80
C ALA A 752 -26.42 8.80 33.15
N GLY A 753 -26.34 8.12 34.29
CA GLY A 753 -27.36 7.19 34.78
C GLY A 753 -27.02 5.70 34.61
N VAL A 754 -25.92 5.33 33.98
CA VAL A 754 -25.42 3.94 33.94
C VAL A 754 -24.24 3.78 34.89
N SER A 755 -24.40 2.97 35.95
CA SER A 755 -23.32 2.64 36.89
C SER A 755 -22.55 1.38 36.47
N GLU A 756 -21.23 1.48 36.51
CA GLU A 756 -20.25 0.44 36.18
C GLU A 756 -19.17 0.36 37.27
N ASN A 757 -18.71 -0.86 37.57
CA ASN A 757 -17.62 -1.06 38.53
C ASN A 757 -16.26 -1.11 37.82
N MET A 758 -15.29 -0.43 38.41
CA MET A 758 -13.87 -0.54 38.07
C MET A 758 -13.14 -1.13 39.29
N GLU A 759 -12.65 -2.36 39.14
CA GLU A 759 -11.87 -3.02 40.17
C GLU A 759 -10.40 -2.63 40.05
N LEU A 760 -9.79 -2.23 41.16
CA LEU A 760 -8.35 -2.02 41.29
C LEU A 760 -7.77 -3.12 42.17
N GLN A 761 -6.77 -3.84 41.67
CA GLN A 761 -5.91 -4.66 42.52
C GLN A 761 -5.00 -3.71 43.32
N ILE A 762 -5.05 -3.79 44.65
CA ILE A 762 -4.30 -2.91 45.54
C ILE A 762 -3.15 -3.62 46.21
N ASN A 763 -2.04 -2.90 46.41
CA ASN A 763 -0.90 -3.44 47.15
C ASN A 763 -1.13 -3.31 48.66
N THR A 764 -0.91 -4.40 49.40
CA THR A 764 -1.07 -4.50 50.86
C THR A 764 0.19 -4.15 51.65
N ASP A 765 1.37 -4.27 51.03
CA ASP A 765 2.67 -3.84 51.57
C ASP A 765 2.94 -2.37 51.25
#